data_AF-A0A6I1K556-F1
#
_entry.id   AF-A0A6I1K556-F1
#
_cell.length_a   1.000
_cell.length_b   1.000
_cell.length_c   1.000
_cell.angle_alpha   90.00
_cell.angle_beta   90.00
_cell.angle_gamma   90.00
#
_symmetry.space_group_name_H-M   'P 1'
#
loop_
_entity.id
_entity.type
_entity.pdbx_description
1 polymer ?
#
loop_
_entity_poly.entity_id
_entity_poly.type
_entity_poly.pdbx_seq_one_letter_code
_entity_poly.pdbx_strand_id
1 'polypeptide(L)'
;MPLVRRAHAPRPDRSEKGADIPFPTFYNDAMPDFAPVVRRFAGALVVAFAPLLPAAAPAPAQQNSLARLVADPHPRVRVEAVRALARIPSAESAALVLSAVDGIGSDPFLDYAVWLSINDLAQPFLAALESGAWMPDSPAKQRQLEFAMKALEPELAAKSVAKILAAKPLTKDGSGPWIELIGAAGGPAEINRLWEQVVKRDFTDAALVRALNALTSAARLRNLKPAGDGARAAGFFYYATYPQRVAAINLMGAWKNPGAAFAEMVKLAGDERTPPEVRTAVFAAFRELGAIGPVLGALQPLAAKTSPASIRRAAAVTLASLQPARFADLALDELAETKTEAEALDLWRGVLATKGAAKQFGEKVGSRTALPPHVASSGLRAAREGAQPDPTLVASLTKLANITALSPDKLTPAKLKELADLALKAGDPARGERVYRRAELGCVLCHSIGGVGGKVGPDMTSLGAAAPADYLVESVLLPNAKIKEGFHGINVETKDDLEYSGILVRETGQEVILRNAQNQEVSVAKSNIRKRANASQSLMPTGLLDTLPESDRNDLVAFLTRLGKPGDYDASKGGVARVWRVLPVTHRMDQGGWDKITKGDFTAKWTAMESGIGEHTWKPLTSLVNGALSKTDFGPLAEVPKHVTVTSVFAATTFTLAKPGQVTLAVDGVAKPELWVNGQKLTKLANQFPAGTHTVVLRLDGAKLPDSVRLKSTDVSWSLN
;
A
#
# COMPACT_ATOMS: atom_id res chain seq x y z
N MET A 1 -51.84 -36.35 9.80
CA MET A 1 -53.31 -36.47 9.88
C MET A 1 -53.87 -35.15 10.40
N PRO A 2 -55.03 -34.64 9.92
CA PRO A 2 -55.40 -34.21 8.56
C PRO A 2 -55.88 -32.71 8.58
N LEU A 3 -56.12 -31.93 7.51
CA LEU A 3 -57.17 -31.95 6.48
C LEU A 3 -56.87 -30.74 5.52
N VAL A 4 -56.66 -30.91 4.19
CA VAL A 4 -57.64 -31.04 3.07
C VAL A 4 -58.28 -29.71 2.60
N ARG A 5 -57.92 -29.24 1.39
CA ARG A 5 -58.77 -29.10 0.17
C ARG A 5 -58.10 -28.25 -0.93
N ARG A 6 -57.99 -28.79 -2.16
CA ARG A 6 -58.79 -28.35 -3.33
C ARG A 6 -58.51 -29.16 -4.62
N ALA A 7 -59.61 -29.70 -5.14
CA ALA A 7 -60.06 -30.03 -6.51
C ALA A 7 -59.10 -30.19 -7.73
N HIS A 8 -59.38 -31.25 -8.52
CA HIS A 8 -58.99 -31.56 -9.92
C HIS A 8 -59.56 -30.52 -10.93
N ALA A 9 -59.13 -30.37 -12.20
CA ALA A 9 -58.67 -31.28 -13.28
C ALA A 9 -58.02 -30.45 -14.43
N PRO A 10 -57.78 -30.95 -15.68
CA PRO A 10 -57.17 -32.18 -16.19
C PRO A 10 -55.84 -31.90 -16.97
N ARG A 11 -55.10 -32.95 -17.34
CA ARG A 11 -53.92 -32.87 -18.24
C ARG A 11 -54.34 -32.65 -19.70
N PRO A 12 -53.64 -31.81 -20.49
CA PRO A 12 -53.61 -31.95 -21.93
C PRO A 12 -52.36 -32.69 -22.42
N ASP A 13 -52.64 -33.46 -23.46
CA ASP A 13 -51.88 -34.30 -24.37
C ASP A 13 -50.45 -33.85 -24.76
N ARG A 14 -49.60 -34.85 -24.98
CA ARG A 14 -48.29 -34.75 -25.65
C ARG A 14 -48.55 -34.82 -27.16
N SER A 15 -48.52 -33.68 -27.83
CA SER A 15 -48.31 -33.67 -29.28
C SER A 15 -47.35 -32.55 -29.68
N GLU A 16 -46.32 -32.97 -30.40
CA GLU A 16 -45.27 -32.19 -31.05
C GLU A 16 -45.78 -30.89 -31.67
N LYS A 17 -45.34 -29.76 -31.12
CA LYS A 17 -44.97 -28.56 -31.89
C LYS A 17 -43.79 -27.93 -31.19
N GLY A 18 -42.68 -27.79 -31.92
CA GLY A 18 -41.51 -27.04 -31.47
C GLY A 18 -41.93 -25.62 -31.09
N ALA A 19 -41.89 -25.32 -29.80
CA ALA A 19 -41.88 -23.96 -29.32
C ALA A 19 -40.42 -23.55 -29.22
N ASP A 20 -39.94 -22.82 -30.23
CA ASP A 20 -38.79 -21.94 -30.10
C ASP A 20 -39.05 -21.04 -28.88
N ILE A 21 -38.39 -21.34 -27.77
CA ILE A 21 -38.31 -20.42 -26.63
C ILE A 21 -37.27 -19.38 -27.04
N PRO A 22 -37.63 -18.10 -27.27
CA PRO A 22 -36.66 -17.10 -27.68
C PRO A 22 -35.77 -16.71 -26.49
N PHE A 23 -34.59 -17.30 -26.41
CA PHE A 23 -33.43 -16.74 -25.72
C PHE A 23 -32.54 -16.11 -26.81
N PRO A 24 -32.53 -14.78 -27.00
CA PRO A 24 -31.69 -13.90 -26.18
C PRO A 24 -32.20 -12.43 -26.02
N THR A 25 -33.51 -12.18 -25.94
CA THR A 25 -34.04 -10.82 -25.76
C THR A 25 -34.27 -10.44 -24.30
N PHE A 26 -34.66 -11.39 -23.44
CA PHE A 26 -34.94 -11.12 -22.03
C PHE A 26 -33.71 -10.65 -21.21
N TYR A 27 -32.51 -11.03 -21.64
CA TYR A 27 -31.26 -10.66 -20.96
C TYR A 27 -30.77 -9.24 -21.28
N ASN A 28 -31.08 -8.71 -22.47
CA ASN A 28 -30.51 -7.43 -22.91
C ASN A 28 -31.27 -6.20 -22.40
N ASP A 29 -32.58 -6.32 -22.17
CA ASP A 29 -33.44 -5.17 -21.87
C ASP A 29 -33.83 -5.04 -20.39
N ALA A 30 -33.80 -6.13 -19.61
CA ALA A 30 -34.30 -6.14 -18.22
C ALA A 30 -33.21 -6.28 -17.12
N MET A 31 -31.98 -6.68 -17.48
CA MET A 31 -30.84 -6.86 -16.54
C MET A 31 -30.56 -5.68 -15.58
N PRO A 32 -30.61 -4.41 -16.02
CA PRO A 32 -30.29 -3.27 -15.15
C PRO A 32 -31.23 -3.12 -13.94
N ASP A 33 -32.48 -3.56 -14.08
CA ASP A 33 -33.54 -3.34 -13.08
C ASP A 33 -33.64 -4.47 -12.05
N PHE A 34 -32.85 -5.54 -12.20
CA PHE A 34 -32.88 -6.67 -11.27
C PHE A 34 -31.97 -6.48 -10.05
N ALA A 35 -32.43 -7.05 -8.92
CA ALA A 35 -31.66 -7.10 -7.69
C ALA A 35 -30.29 -7.78 -7.89
N PRO A 36 -29.22 -7.37 -7.18
CA PRO A 36 -27.86 -7.88 -7.37
C PRO A 36 -27.72 -9.41 -7.29
N VAL A 37 -28.57 -10.07 -6.47
CA VAL A 37 -28.63 -11.54 -6.38
C VAL A 37 -29.03 -12.18 -7.71
N VAL A 38 -30.00 -11.60 -8.42
CA VAL A 38 -30.50 -12.13 -9.70
C VAL A 38 -29.47 -11.93 -10.81
N ARG A 39 -28.81 -10.76 -10.86
CA ARG A 39 -27.69 -10.49 -11.77
C ARG A 39 -26.49 -11.42 -11.53
N ARG A 40 -26.20 -11.73 -10.26
CA ARG A 40 -25.19 -12.72 -9.87
C ARG A 40 -25.55 -14.12 -10.36
N PHE A 41 -26.80 -14.56 -10.18
CA PHE A 41 -27.25 -15.85 -10.69
C PHE A 41 -27.15 -15.92 -12.21
N ALA A 42 -27.47 -14.85 -12.94
CA ALA A 42 -27.35 -14.78 -14.38
C ALA A 42 -25.89 -14.93 -14.87
N GLY A 43 -24.94 -14.24 -14.22
CA GLY A 43 -23.51 -14.42 -14.50
C GLY A 43 -23.00 -15.84 -14.17
N ALA A 44 -23.41 -16.37 -13.01
CA ALA A 44 -23.06 -17.74 -12.61
C ALA A 44 -23.70 -18.81 -13.52
N LEU A 45 -24.89 -18.57 -14.07
CA LEU A 45 -25.55 -19.44 -15.06
C LEU A 45 -24.76 -19.48 -16.38
N VAL A 46 -24.26 -18.34 -16.84
CA VAL A 46 -23.37 -18.29 -18.02
C VAL A 46 -22.07 -19.08 -17.75
N VAL A 47 -21.48 -18.93 -16.56
CA VAL A 47 -20.25 -19.67 -16.17
C VAL A 47 -20.51 -21.17 -15.99
N ALA A 48 -21.63 -21.57 -15.39
CA ALA A 48 -21.94 -22.95 -15.04
C ALA A 48 -22.46 -23.78 -16.23
N PHE A 49 -23.16 -23.16 -17.19
CA PHE A 49 -23.76 -23.87 -18.33
C PHE A 49 -23.00 -23.74 -19.65
N ALA A 50 -21.96 -22.90 -19.74
CA ALA A 50 -21.12 -22.78 -20.94
C ALA A 50 -20.59 -24.11 -21.53
N PRO A 51 -20.19 -25.12 -20.72
CA PRO A 51 -19.72 -26.41 -21.27
C PRO A 51 -20.83 -27.30 -21.84
N LEU A 52 -22.10 -27.00 -21.54
CA LEU A 52 -23.27 -27.82 -21.86
C LEU A 52 -24.14 -27.20 -22.97
N LEU A 53 -23.76 -26.02 -23.48
CA LEU A 53 -24.48 -25.32 -24.54
C LEU A 53 -23.95 -25.73 -25.92
N PRO A 54 -24.75 -26.36 -26.79
CA PRO A 54 -24.39 -26.49 -28.20
C PRO A 54 -24.45 -25.10 -28.84
N ALA A 55 -23.29 -24.51 -29.16
CA ALA A 55 -23.11 -23.30 -29.99
C ALA A 55 -24.25 -22.24 -29.95
N ALA A 56 -24.78 -21.94 -28.75
CA ALA A 56 -25.98 -21.13 -28.61
C ALA A 56 -25.60 -19.66 -28.40
N ALA A 57 -25.93 -18.84 -29.39
CA ALA A 57 -25.59 -17.43 -29.63
C ALA A 57 -24.18 -17.21 -30.23
N PRO A 58 -24.06 -16.41 -31.31
CA PRO A 58 -22.75 -16.06 -31.86
C PRO A 58 -21.97 -15.25 -30.82
N ALA A 59 -20.66 -15.52 -30.70
CA ALA A 59 -19.77 -14.91 -29.70
C ALA A 59 -19.97 -13.37 -29.50
N PRO A 60 -20.23 -12.55 -30.55
CA PRO A 60 -20.49 -11.12 -30.39
C PRO A 60 -21.71 -10.77 -29.52
N ALA A 61 -22.80 -11.55 -29.57
CA ALA A 61 -24.02 -11.27 -28.81
C ALA A 61 -23.83 -11.55 -27.30
N GLN A 62 -23.08 -12.60 -26.97
CA GLN A 62 -22.73 -12.94 -25.59
C GLN A 62 -21.75 -11.90 -25.01
N GLN A 63 -20.75 -11.48 -25.79
CA GLN A 63 -19.77 -10.47 -25.39
C GLN A 63 -20.40 -9.10 -25.10
N ASN A 64 -21.32 -8.64 -25.95
CA ASN A 64 -22.03 -7.38 -25.75
C ASN A 64 -22.85 -7.36 -24.44
N SER A 65 -23.43 -8.50 -24.08
CA SER A 65 -24.19 -8.65 -22.83
C SER A 65 -23.26 -8.60 -21.61
N LEU A 66 -22.11 -9.30 -21.67
CA LEU A 66 -21.12 -9.33 -20.60
C LEU A 66 -20.37 -8.00 -20.43
N ALA A 67 -20.15 -7.25 -21.50
CA ALA A 67 -19.46 -5.96 -21.47
C ALA A 67 -20.09 -4.96 -20.48
N ARG A 68 -21.41 -4.92 -20.39
CA ARG A 68 -22.14 -4.07 -19.43
C ARG A 68 -21.92 -4.51 -17.98
N LEU A 69 -21.79 -5.82 -17.76
CA LEU A 69 -21.64 -6.41 -16.43
C LEU A 69 -20.23 -6.26 -15.87
N VAL A 70 -19.22 -6.09 -16.72
CA VAL A 70 -17.84 -5.76 -16.29
C VAL A 70 -17.80 -4.43 -15.52
N ALA A 71 -18.70 -3.50 -15.85
CA ALA A 71 -18.84 -2.21 -15.16
C ALA A 71 -20.02 -2.16 -14.17
N ASP A 72 -20.58 -3.31 -13.78
CA ASP A 72 -21.75 -3.36 -12.87
C ASP A 72 -21.42 -2.71 -11.51
N PRO A 73 -22.38 -2.01 -10.86
CA PRO A 73 -22.15 -1.45 -9.51
C PRO A 73 -21.75 -2.49 -8.46
N HIS A 74 -22.19 -3.75 -8.60
CA HIS A 74 -21.95 -4.78 -7.61
C HIS A 74 -20.64 -5.56 -7.88
N PRO A 75 -19.68 -5.58 -6.92
CA PRO A 75 -18.36 -6.20 -7.08
C PRO A 75 -18.37 -7.64 -7.61
N ARG A 76 -19.21 -8.50 -7.01
CA ARG A 76 -19.30 -9.90 -7.44
C ARG A 76 -19.81 -10.06 -8.86
N VAL A 77 -20.69 -9.18 -9.36
CA VAL A 77 -21.21 -9.29 -10.72
C VAL A 77 -20.09 -9.02 -11.72
N ARG A 78 -19.25 -8.03 -11.43
CA ARG A 78 -18.06 -7.72 -12.25
C ARG A 78 -17.10 -8.89 -12.33
N VAL A 79 -16.77 -9.51 -11.19
CA VAL A 79 -15.87 -10.68 -11.12
C VAL A 79 -16.40 -11.84 -11.96
N GLU A 80 -17.68 -12.19 -11.81
CA GLU A 80 -18.28 -13.29 -12.59
C GLU A 80 -18.32 -12.96 -14.09
N ALA A 81 -18.60 -11.71 -14.47
CA ALA A 81 -18.57 -11.27 -15.86
C ALA A 81 -17.16 -11.39 -16.47
N VAL A 82 -16.13 -10.95 -15.74
CA VAL A 82 -14.72 -11.07 -16.15
C VAL A 82 -14.30 -12.54 -16.31
N ARG A 83 -14.75 -13.43 -15.42
CA ARG A 83 -14.46 -14.87 -15.53
C ARG A 83 -15.26 -15.56 -16.64
N ALA A 84 -16.48 -15.11 -16.92
CA ALA A 84 -17.28 -15.59 -18.04
C ALA A 84 -16.62 -15.25 -19.39
N LEU A 85 -16.11 -14.02 -19.56
CA LEU A 85 -15.41 -13.60 -20.78
C LEU A 85 -14.18 -14.45 -21.09
N ALA A 86 -13.46 -14.93 -20.08
CA ALA A 86 -12.30 -15.81 -20.25
C ALA A 86 -12.63 -17.15 -20.94
N ARG A 87 -13.90 -17.58 -20.92
CA ARG A 87 -14.35 -18.80 -21.60
C ARG A 87 -14.61 -18.60 -23.09
N ILE A 88 -14.58 -17.37 -23.59
CA ILE A 88 -14.79 -17.02 -25.00
C ILE A 88 -13.45 -16.52 -25.57
N PRO A 89 -12.65 -17.38 -26.22
CA PRO A 89 -11.28 -17.04 -26.65
C PRO A 89 -11.26 -16.12 -27.87
N SER A 90 -11.41 -14.82 -27.64
CA SER A 90 -11.34 -13.78 -28.69
C SER A 90 -10.62 -12.52 -28.22
N ALA A 91 -10.20 -11.69 -29.18
CA ALA A 91 -9.54 -10.42 -28.91
C ALA A 91 -10.47 -9.43 -28.19
N GLU A 92 -11.75 -9.44 -28.52
CA GLU A 92 -12.81 -8.63 -27.91
C GLU A 92 -13.02 -9.01 -26.45
N SER A 93 -13.06 -10.32 -26.13
CA SER A 93 -13.12 -10.79 -24.75
C SER A 93 -11.92 -10.32 -23.95
N ALA A 94 -10.71 -10.39 -24.52
CA ALA A 94 -9.49 -9.92 -23.86
C ALA A 94 -9.53 -8.42 -23.60
N ALA A 95 -9.99 -7.62 -24.57
CA ALA A 95 -10.14 -6.18 -24.42
C ALA A 95 -11.17 -5.82 -23.32
N LEU A 96 -12.29 -6.54 -23.25
CA LEU A 96 -13.31 -6.34 -22.21
C LEU A 96 -12.78 -6.72 -20.82
N VAL A 97 -12.08 -7.85 -20.69
CA VAL A 97 -11.42 -8.26 -19.44
C VAL A 97 -10.42 -7.19 -18.98
N LEU A 98 -9.60 -6.68 -19.90
CA LEU A 98 -8.62 -5.64 -19.59
C LEU A 98 -9.26 -4.31 -19.21
N SER A 99 -10.44 -3.97 -19.72
CA SER A 99 -11.15 -2.75 -19.28
C SER A 99 -11.49 -2.76 -17.78
N ALA A 100 -11.57 -3.93 -17.16
CA ALA A 100 -11.81 -4.08 -15.73
C ALA A 100 -10.59 -3.69 -14.86
N VAL A 101 -9.39 -3.59 -15.43
CA VAL A 101 -8.16 -3.17 -14.72
C VAL A 101 -8.36 -1.80 -14.06
N ASP A 102 -9.07 -0.89 -14.74
CA ASP A 102 -9.34 0.46 -14.24
C ASP A 102 -10.23 0.47 -12.98
N GLY A 103 -10.97 -0.62 -12.73
CA GLY A 103 -11.82 -0.80 -11.55
C GLY A 103 -11.15 -1.46 -10.35
N ILE A 104 -9.92 -1.99 -10.48
CA ILE A 104 -9.24 -2.74 -9.40
C ILE A 104 -9.08 -1.89 -8.13
N GLY A 105 -8.84 -0.59 -8.27
CA GLY A 105 -8.66 0.31 -7.12
C GLY A 105 -9.90 0.42 -6.21
N SER A 106 -11.10 0.31 -6.78
CA SER A 106 -12.37 0.34 -6.03
C SER A 106 -12.93 -1.06 -5.75
N ASP A 107 -12.42 -2.08 -6.44
CA ASP A 107 -12.82 -3.47 -6.30
C ASP A 107 -11.60 -4.41 -6.24
N PRO A 108 -11.13 -4.74 -5.02
CA PRO A 108 -9.99 -5.63 -4.86
C PRO A 108 -10.21 -7.04 -5.43
N PHE A 109 -11.47 -7.48 -5.60
CA PHE A 109 -11.76 -8.81 -6.13
C PHE A 109 -11.51 -8.92 -7.64
N LEU A 110 -11.42 -7.79 -8.35
CA LEU A 110 -11.14 -7.77 -9.77
C LEU A 110 -9.70 -8.14 -10.10
N ASP A 111 -8.73 -7.80 -9.24
CA ASP A 111 -7.30 -7.97 -9.55
C ASP A 111 -6.98 -9.42 -9.97
N TYR A 112 -7.28 -10.37 -9.08
CA TYR A 112 -7.05 -11.78 -9.34
C TYR A 112 -7.92 -12.33 -10.48
N ALA A 113 -9.17 -11.88 -10.58
CA ALA A 113 -10.08 -12.32 -11.64
C ALA A 113 -9.60 -11.91 -13.03
N VAL A 114 -9.14 -10.67 -13.17
CA VAL A 114 -8.59 -10.13 -14.42
C VAL A 114 -7.25 -10.78 -14.75
N TRP A 115 -6.37 -10.94 -13.75
CA TRP A 115 -5.09 -11.63 -13.91
C TRP A 115 -5.28 -13.05 -14.47
N LEU A 116 -6.19 -13.83 -13.86
CA LEU A 116 -6.47 -15.18 -14.32
C LEU A 116 -7.12 -15.18 -15.71
N SER A 117 -8.08 -14.29 -15.94
CA SER A 117 -8.80 -14.20 -17.22
C SER A 117 -7.92 -13.79 -18.40
N ILE A 118 -6.97 -12.87 -18.20
CA ILE A 118 -6.07 -12.47 -19.29
C ILE A 118 -5.04 -13.55 -19.60
N ASN A 119 -4.62 -14.33 -18.59
CA ASN A 119 -3.75 -15.48 -18.81
C ASN A 119 -4.47 -16.56 -19.64
N ASP A 120 -5.74 -16.86 -19.33
CA ASP A 120 -6.60 -17.74 -20.14
C ASP A 120 -6.76 -17.23 -21.60
N LEU A 121 -6.77 -15.91 -21.80
CA LEU A 121 -6.95 -15.23 -23.09
C LEU A 121 -5.63 -14.78 -23.76
N ALA A 122 -4.49 -15.33 -23.35
CA ALA A 122 -3.16 -14.89 -23.78
C ALA A 122 -2.99 -14.85 -25.31
N GLN A 123 -3.27 -15.96 -25.99
CA GLN A 123 -3.07 -16.11 -27.43
C GLN A 123 -3.89 -15.12 -28.27
N PRO A 124 -5.23 -15.03 -28.12
CA PRO A 124 -6.02 -14.08 -28.91
C PRO A 124 -5.65 -12.61 -28.62
N PHE A 125 -5.29 -12.29 -27.38
CA PHE A 125 -4.82 -10.95 -27.02
C PHE A 125 -3.50 -10.59 -27.71
N LEU A 126 -2.50 -11.47 -27.63
CA LEU A 126 -1.19 -11.25 -28.24
C LEU A 126 -1.30 -11.12 -29.77
N ALA A 127 -2.13 -11.95 -30.41
CA ALA A 127 -2.39 -11.86 -31.85
C ALA A 127 -3.02 -10.51 -32.25
N ALA A 128 -3.95 -10.00 -31.44
CA ALA A 128 -4.58 -8.68 -31.67
C ALA A 128 -3.60 -7.52 -31.45
N LEU A 129 -2.73 -7.63 -30.44
CA LEU A 129 -1.68 -6.65 -30.17
C LEU A 129 -0.66 -6.59 -31.32
N GLU A 130 -0.21 -7.75 -31.80
CA GLU A 130 0.79 -7.85 -32.86
C GLU A 130 0.26 -7.44 -34.24
N SER A 131 -1.02 -7.67 -34.53
CA SER A 131 -1.67 -7.21 -35.76
C SER A 131 -2.02 -5.72 -35.74
N GLY A 132 -1.97 -5.08 -34.56
CA GLY A 132 -2.42 -3.70 -34.37
C GLY A 132 -3.94 -3.56 -34.24
N ALA A 133 -4.70 -4.65 -34.20
CA ALA A 133 -6.14 -4.62 -33.89
C ALA A 133 -6.42 -4.11 -32.48
N TRP A 134 -5.48 -4.31 -31.55
CA TRP A 134 -5.49 -3.69 -30.24
C TRP A 134 -4.25 -2.81 -30.05
N MET A 135 -4.45 -1.55 -29.65
CA MET A 135 -3.36 -0.58 -29.50
C MET A 135 -3.42 0.15 -28.14
N PRO A 136 -2.28 0.41 -27.48
CA PRO A 136 -2.20 1.20 -26.25
C PRO A 136 -2.25 2.72 -26.53
N ASP A 137 -3.34 3.15 -27.17
CA ASP A 137 -3.57 4.52 -27.68
C ASP A 137 -3.94 5.56 -26.60
N SER A 138 -4.26 5.11 -25.39
CA SER A 138 -4.68 5.95 -24.27
C SER A 138 -3.96 5.53 -22.97
N PRO A 139 -3.81 6.44 -21.98
CA PRO A 139 -3.19 6.09 -20.70
C PRO A 139 -3.85 4.89 -20.01
N ALA A 140 -5.18 4.74 -20.13
CA ALA A 140 -5.90 3.57 -19.62
C ALA A 140 -5.43 2.29 -20.29
N LYS A 141 -5.44 2.23 -21.63
CA LYS A 141 -4.95 1.05 -22.37
C LYS A 141 -3.46 0.78 -22.16
N GLN A 142 -2.65 1.80 -21.92
CA GLN A 142 -1.23 1.60 -21.58
C GLN A 142 -1.06 0.85 -20.25
N ARG A 143 -1.82 1.21 -19.22
CA ARG A 143 -1.87 0.48 -17.94
C ARG A 143 -2.40 -0.94 -18.12
N GLN A 144 -3.43 -1.10 -18.94
CA GLN A 144 -3.99 -2.42 -19.26
C GLN A 144 -2.95 -3.32 -19.95
N LEU A 145 -2.18 -2.78 -20.91
CA LEU A 145 -1.10 -3.52 -21.56
C LEU A 145 -0.01 -3.91 -20.57
N GLU A 146 0.41 -3.00 -19.70
CA GLU A 146 1.39 -3.29 -18.66
C GLU A 146 0.91 -4.39 -17.72
N PHE A 147 -0.34 -4.33 -17.28
CA PHE A 147 -0.98 -5.37 -16.48
C PHE A 147 -0.97 -6.72 -17.22
N ALA A 148 -1.41 -6.74 -18.47
CA ALA A 148 -1.45 -7.93 -19.29
C ALA A 148 -0.06 -8.56 -19.41
N MET A 149 0.95 -7.80 -19.83
CA MET A 149 2.31 -8.31 -20.02
C MET A 149 2.94 -8.87 -18.75
N LYS A 150 2.58 -8.35 -17.57
CA LYS A 150 3.00 -8.90 -16.26
C LYS A 150 2.22 -10.14 -15.85
N ALA A 151 0.98 -10.28 -16.32
CA ALA A 151 0.10 -11.41 -16.02
C ALA A 151 0.40 -12.63 -16.91
N LEU A 152 0.85 -12.41 -18.13
CA LEU A 152 1.17 -13.45 -19.11
C LEU A 152 2.45 -14.22 -18.76
N GLU A 153 2.60 -15.40 -19.37
CA GLU A 153 3.83 -16.17 -19.30
C GLU A 153 5.03 -15.37 -19.82
N PRO A 154 6.16 -15.30 -19.07
CA PRO A 154 7.29 -14.43 -19.40
C PRO A 154 7.85 -14.61 -20.81
N GLU A 155 7.91 -15.84 -21.32
CA GLU A 155 8.43 -16.13 -22.66
C GLU A 155 7.52 -15.61 -23.78
N LEU A 156 6.20 -15.71 -23.59
CA LEU A 156 5.22 -15.20 -24.55
C LEU A 156 5.24 -13.68 -24.58
N ALA A 157 5.21 -13.05 -23.41
CA ALA A 157 5.30 -11.60 -23.29
C ALA A 157 6.59 -11.05 -23.92
N ALA A 158 7.73 -11.71 -23.68
CA ALA A 158 9.02 -11.32 -24.26
C ALA A 158 9.03 -11.35 -25.78
N LYS A 159 8.53 -12.44 -26.39
CA LYS A 159 8.45 -12.58 -27.85
C LYS A 159 7.61 -11.49 -28.49
N SER A 160 6.43 -11.20 -27.93
CA SER A 160 5.54 -10.16 -28.47
C SER A 160 6.13 -8.76 -28.30
N VAL A 161 6.74 -8.46 -27.15
CA VAL A 161 7.45 -7.18 -26.94
C VAL A 161 8.58 -6.99 -27.95
N ALA A 162 9.41 -8.02 -28.18
CA ALA A 162 10.49 -7.96 -29.16
C ALA A 162 9.97 -7.69 -30.59
N LYS A 163 8.92 -8.40 -31.00
CA LYS A 163 8.29 -8.23 -32.33
C LYS A 163 7.76 -6.81 -32.55
N ILE A 164 7.13 -6.23 -31.53
CA ILE A 164 6.56 -4.87 -31.64
C ILE A 164 7.67 -3.81 -31.67
N LEU A 165 8.70 -3.94 -30.83
CA LEU A 165 9.82 -2.99 -30.78
C LEU A 165 10.76 -3.07 -31.98
N ALA A 166 10.76 -4.19 -32.70
CA ALA A 166 11.39 -4.28 -34.01
C ALA A 166 10.70 -3.37 -35.03
N ALA A 167 9.38 -3.27 -34.99
CA ALA A 167 8.59 -2.43 -35.89
C ALA A 167 8.50 -0.96 -35.46
N LYS A 168 8.56 -0.66 -34.15
CA LYS A 168 8.44 0.69 -33.59
C LYS A 168 9.59 0.99 -32.61
N PRO A 169 10.55 1.86 -32.97
CA PRO A 169 11.64 2.22 -32.08
C PRO A 169 11.14 3.03 -30.87
N LEU A 170 11.91 2.99 -29.78
CA LEU A 170 11.66 3.80 -28.60
C LEU A 170 11.83 5.30 -28.92
N THR A 171 10.82 6.08 -28.59
CA THR A 171 10.79 7.52 -28.75
C THR A 171 11.54 8.22 -27.62
N LYS A 172 12.08 9.42 -27.89
CA LYS A 172 12.85 10.19 -26.89
C LYS A 172 12.02 10.63 -25.69
N ASP A 173 10.73 10.86 -25.89
CA ASP A 173 9.79 11.21 -24.81
C ASP A 173 9.31 9.98 -24.02
N GLY A 174 9.69 8.77 -24.45
CA GLY A 174 9.22 7.53 -23.85
C GLY A 174 7.70 7.37 -24.00
N SER A 175 7.13 7.87 -25.09
CA SER A 175 5.69 7.76 -25.35
C SER A 175 5.24 6.29 -25.40
N GLY A 176 4.15 6.01 -24.70
CA GLY A 176 3.63 4.65 -24.51
C GLY A 176 4.28 3.91 -23.33
N PRO A 177 3.92 2.63 -23.15
CA PRO A 177 4.36 1.81 -22.01
C PRO A 177 5.65 1.02 -22.30
N TRP A 178 6.29 1.28 -23.44
CA TRP A 178 7.34 0.42 -23.99
C TRP A 178 8.57 0.30 -23.10
N ILE A 179 8.92 1.35 -22.38
CA ILE A 179 10.04 1.34 -21.43
C ILE A 179 9.76 0.34 -20.29
N GLU A 180 8.57 0.43 -19.69
CA GLU A 180 8.13 -0.45 -18.60
C GLU A 180 8.01 -1.90 -19.10
N LEU A 181 7.50 -2.09 -20.32
CA LEU A 181 7.38 -3.42 -20.93
C LEU A 181 8.75 -4.07 -21.22
N ILE A 182 9.76 -3.29 -21.59
CA ILE A 182 11.14 -3.81 -21.71
C ILE A 182 11.63 -4.30 -20.36
N GLY A 183 11.40 -3.53 -19.28
CA GLY A 183 11.75 -3.95 -17.93
C GLY A 183 11.03 -5.23 -17.51
N ALA A 184 9.70 -5.27 -17.70
CA ALA A 184 8.84 -6.37 -17.26
C ALA A 184 8.99 -7.65 -18.10
N ALA A 185 9.13 -7.53 -19.42
CA ALA A 185 9.07 -8.66 -20.36
C ALA A 185 10.17 -8.66 -21.43
N GLY A 186 10.86 -7.55 -21.72
CA GLY A 186 11.89 -7.49 -22.78
C GLY A 186 13.05 -8.49 -22.60
N GLY A 187 13.60 -9.00 -23.70
CA GLY A 187 14.74 -9.92 -23.68
C GLY A 187 16.10 -9.19 -23.54
N PRO A 188 17.23 -9.92 -23.57
CA PRO A 188 18.56 -9.32 -23.48
C PRO A 188 18.84 -8.23 -24.54
N ALA A 189 18.32 -8.41 -25.75
CA ALA A 189 18.48 -7.44 -26.84
C ALA A 189 17.76 -6.12 -26.53
N GLU A 190 16.53 -6.19 -26.04
CA GLU A 190 15.74 -5.01 -25.68
C GLU A 190 16.32 -4.27 -24.48
N ILE A 191 16.79 -5.02 -23.46
CA ILE A 191 17.47 -4.46 -22.29
C ILE A 191 18.74 -3.69 -22.70
N ASN A 192 19.55 -4.28 -23.58
CA ASN A 192 20.74 -3.61 -24.13
C ASN A 192 20.38 -2.38 -24.96
N ARG A 193 19.34 -2.46 -25.78
CA ARG A 193 18.87 -1.32 -26.59
C ARG A 193 18.43 -0.16 -25.71
N LEU A 194 17.66 -0.44 -24.64
CA LEU A 194 17.23 0.57 -23.68
C LEU A 194 18.43 1.19 -22.97
N TRP A 195 19.40 0.38 -22.53
CA TRP A 195 20.63 0.86 -21.90
C TRP A 195 21.46 1.76 -22.82
N GLU A 196 21.62 1.40 -24.09
CA GLU A 196 22.37 2.24 -25.04
C GLU A 196 21.72 3.61 -25.25
N GLN A 197 20.38 3.67 -25.29
CA GLN A 197 19.66 4.94 -25.42
C GLN A 197 19.76 5.78 -24.13
N VAL A 198 19.70 5.13 -22.96
CA VAL A 198 19.95 5.76 -21.65
C VAL A 198 21.32 6.42 -21.63
N VAL A 199 22.39 5.69 -21.95
CA VAL A 199 23.76 6.22 -21.89
C VAL A 199 23.98 7.35 -22.90
N LYS A 200 23.35 7.27 -24.08
CA LYS A 200 23.38 8.37 -25.08
C LYS A 200 22.65 9.62 -24.62
N ARG A 201 21.92 9.59 -23.49
CA ARG A 201 21.06 10.67 -22.98
C ARG A 201 20.03 11.12 -24.00
N ASP A 202 19.52 10.17 -24.78
CA ASP A 202 18.58 10.43 -25.86
C ASP A 202 17.10 10.38 -25.38
N PHE A 203 16.89 10.48 -24.07
CA PHE A 203 15.57 10.54 -23.44
C PHE A 203 15.31 11.92 -22.82
N THR A 204 14.05 12.32 -22.75
CA THR A 204 13.63 13.43 -21.89
C THR A 204 13.86 13.09 -20.42
N ASP A 205 13.88 14.10 -19.55
CA ASP A 205 14.20 13.90 -18.13
C ASP A 205 13.29 12.89 -17.44
N ALA A 206 12.00 12.93 -17.74
CA ALA A 206 11.00 12.00 -17.19
C ALA A 206 11.15 10.59 -17.77
N ALA A 207 11.40 10.45 -19.08
CA ALA A 207 11.59 9.16 -19.73
C ALA A 207 12.88 8.47 -19.27
N LEU A 208 13.93 9.23 -18.98
CA LEU A 208 15.20 8.70 -18.48
C LEU A 208 15.03 8.03 -17.11
N VAL A 209 14.27 8.64 -16.18
CA VAL A 209 13.97 8.03 -14.88
C VAL A 209 13.18 6.73 -15.04
N ARG A 210 12.17 6.73 -15.92
CA ARG A 210 11.39 5.52 -16.27
C ARG A 210 12.30 4.41 -16.79
N ALA A 211 13.23 4.74 -17.69
CA ALA A 211 14.16 3.79 -18.28
C ALA A 211 15.11 3.16 -17.25
N LEU A 212 15.71 3.98 -16.37
CA LEU A 212 16.58 3.50 -15.29
C LEU A 212 15.83 2.58 -14.31
N ASN A 213 14.58 2.93 -13.97
CA ASN A 213 13.74 2.11 -13.10
C ASN A 213 13.31 0.79 -13.76
N ALA A 214 13.02 0.80 -15.06
CA ALA A 214 12.69 -0.40 -15.83
C ALA A 214 13.88 -1.36 -15.91
N LEU A 215 15.10 -0.84 -16.15
CA LEU A 215 16.33 -1.63 -16.11
C LEU A 215 16.61 -2.21 -14.71
N THR A 216 16.37 -1.41 -13.67
CA THR A 216 16.52 -1.86 -12.27
C THR A 216 15.55 -3.00 -11.97
N SER A 217 14.31 -2.88 -12.43
CA SER A 217 13.28 -3.92 -12.27
C SER A 217 13.65 -5.20 -13.01
N ALA A 218 14.16 -5.11 -14.25
CA ALA A 218 14.66 -6.27 -14.99
C ALA A 218 15.82 -6.97 -14.28
N ALA A 219 16.77 -6.19 -13.73
CA ALA A 219 17.91 -6.73 -12.99
C ALA A 219 17.46 -7.45 -11.70
N ARG A 220 16.51 -6.88 -10.94
CA ARG A 220 16.01 -7.47 -9.69
C ARG A 220 15.12 -8.68 -9.90
N LEU A 221 14.13 -8.57 -10.80
CA LEU A 221 13.07 -9.57 -10.93
C LEU A 221 13.47 -10.73 -11.85
N ARG A 222 14.24 -10.44 -12.89
CA ARG A 222 14.52 -11.38 -13.98
C ARG A 222 16.01 -11.71 -14.10
N ASN A 223 16.86 -11.11 -13.27
CA ASN A 223 18.32 -11.19 -13.37
C ASN A 223 18.84 -10.86 -14.78
N LEU A 224 18.10 -10.03 -15.54
CA LEU A 224 18.49 -9.56 -16.85
C LEU A 224 19.15 -8.21 -16.72
N LYS A 225 20.38 -8.12 -17.22
CA LYS A 225 21.26 -6.96 -17.05
C LYS A 225 21.79 -6.55 -18.42
N PRO A 226 22.07 -5.24 -18.61
CA PRO A 226 22.80 -4.82 -19.80
C PRO A 226 24.17 -5.52 -19.89
N ALA A 227 24.69 -5.64 -21.10
CA ALA A 227 26.02 -6.13 -21.36
C ALA A 227 27.07 -5.12 -20.87
N GLY A 228 28.18 -5.64 -20.31
CA GLY A 228 29.28 -4.83 -19.77
C GLY A 228 29.16 -4.54 -18.28
N ASP A 229 29.72 -3.41 -17.84
CA ASP A 229 29.70 -2.94 -16.45
C ASP A 229 28.97 -1.60 -16.30
N GLY A 230 28.80 -1.20 -15.05
CA GLY A 230 28.16 0.04 -14.64
C GLY A 230 29.00 1.31 -14.86
N ALA A 231 30.21 1.25 -15.44
CA ALA A 231 31.11 2.41 -15.51
C ALA A 231 30.46 3.61 -16.23
N ARG A 232 29.69 3.34 -17.29
CA ARG A 232 28.96 4.35 -18.07
C ARG A 232 27.84 5.04 -17.27
N ALA A 233 27.44 4.49 -16.11
CA ALA A 233 26.45 5.11 -15.22
C ALA A 233 26.99 6.30 -14.42
N ALA A 234 28.32 6.38 -14.21
CA ALA A 234 28.94 7.39 -13.34
C ALA A 234 28.59 8.83 -13.76
N GLY A 235 28.43 9.10 -15.07
CA GLY A 235 28.05 10.42 -15.57
C GLY A 235 26.69 10.92 -15.08
N PHE A 236 25.77 10.01 -14.72
CA PHE A 236 24.45 10.36 -14.19
C PHE A 236 24.48 10.75 -12.71
N PHE A 237 25.59 10.55 -12.01
CA PHE A 237 25.67 10.82 -10.57
C PHE A 237 25.86 12.30 -10.23
N TYR A 238 26.27 13.11 -11.19
CA TYR A 238 26.57 14.53 -11.00
C TYR A 238 25.74 15.45 -11.92
N TYR A 239 25.63 15.12 -13.20
CA TYR A 239 25.05 15.99 -14.23
C TYR A 239 23.60 15.66 -14.55
N ALA A 240 22.81 15.28 -13.55
CA ALA A 240 21.44 14.79 -13.71
C ALA A 240 20.54 15.34 -12.60
N THR A 241 19.22 15.34 -12.84
CA THR A 241 18.25 15.73 -11.81
C THR A 241 18.28 14.76 -10.63
N TYR A 242 17.85 15.19 -9.42
CA TYR A 242 17.90 14.31 -8.24
C TYR A 242 17.20 12.95 -8.46
N PRO A 243 16.02 12.85 -9.10
CA PRO A 243 15.40 11.56 -9.41
C PRO A 243 16.24 10.67 -10.32
N GLN A 244 16.93 11.24 -11.32
CA GLN A 244 17.80 10.48 -12.24
C GLN A 244 19.02 9.93 -11.51
N ARG A 245 19.64 10.75 -10.63
CA ARG A 245 20.77 10.32 -9.80
C ARG A 245 20.40 9.11 -8.95
N VAL A 246 19.27 9.20 -8.24
CA VAL A 246 18.76 8.10 -7.40
C VAL A 246 18.48 6.85 -8.23
N ALA A 247 17.79 6.98 -9.38
CA ALA A 247 17.47 5.85 -10.25
C ALA A 247 18.73 5.17 -10.81
N ALA A 248 19.75 5.93 -11.20
CA ALA A 248 21.03 5.40 -11.69
C ALA A 248 21.81 4.66 -10.59
N ILE A 249 21.82 5.18 -9.36
CA ILE A 249 22.49 4.54 -8.22
C ILE A 249 21.79 3.23 -7.84
N ASN A 250 20.45 3.21 -7.81
CA ASN A 250 19.67 2.00 -7.55
C ASN A 250 19.93 0.91 -8.59
N LEU A 251 20.06 1.29 -9.88
CA LEU A 251 20.44 0.36 -10.94
C LEU A 251 21.80 -0.29 -10.68
N MET A 252 22.79 0.47 -10.17
CA MET A 252 24.12 -0.08 -9.88
C MET A 252 24.08 -1.12 -8.76
N GLY A 253 23.29 -0.88 -7.72
CA GLY A 253 23.02 -1.87 -6.67
C GLY A 253 22.43 -3.16 -7.26
N ALA A 254 21.36 -3.02 -8.04
CA ALA A 254 20.67 -4.14 -8.67
C ALA A 254 21.52 -4.92 -9.70
N TRP A 255 22.37 -4.24 -10.45
CA TRP A 255 23.25 -4.86 -11.44
C TRP A 255 24.34 -5.70 -10.75
N LYS A 256 24.75 -5.35 -9.53
CA LYS A 256 25.86 -5.98 -8.81
C LYS A 256 27.21 -5.93 -9.54
N ASN A 257 27.35 -5.04 -10.52
CA ASN A 257 28.59 -4.79 -11.24
C ASN A 257 28.75 -3.29 -11.59
N PRO A 258 28.97 -2.43 -10.58
CA PRO A 258 29.09 -0.99 -10.80
C PRO A 258 30.35 -0.56 -11.57
N GLY A 259 31.36 -1.43 -11.71
CA GLY A 259 32.64 -1.07 -12.35
C GLY A 259 33.25 0.19 -11.73
N ALA A 260 33.72 1.11 -12.57
CA ALA A 260 34.29 2.39 -12.13
C ALA A 260 33.31 3.30 -11.38
N ALA A 261 31.98 3.12 -11.56
CA ALA A 261 30.98 3.92 -10.86
C ALA A 261 30.99 3.70 -9.34
N PHE A 262 31.55 2.58 -8.86
CA PHE A 262 31.67 2.29 -7.44
C PHE A 262 32.44 3.38 -6.69
N ALA A 263 33.58 3.84 -7.22
CA ALA A 263 34.39 4.87 -6.59
C ALA A 263 33.63 6.21 -6.45
N GLU A 264 32.81 6.54 -7.44
CA GLU A 264 31.96 7.74 -7.39
C GLU A 264 30.83 7.61 -6.37
N MET A 265 30.25 6.41 -6.22
CA MET A 265 29.29 6.14 -5.14
C MET A 265 29.92 6.37 -3.77
N VAL A 266 31.15 5.90 -3.53
CA VAL A 266 31.85 6.11 -2.26
C VAL A 266 32.05 7.60 -1.96
N LYS A 267 32.44 8.39 -2.96
CA LYS A 267 32.55 9.86 -2.81
C LYS A 267 31.22 10.50 -2.43
N LEU A 268 30.13 10.13 -3.10
CA LEU A 268 28.80 10.63 -2.79
C LEU A 268 28.34 10.27 -1.37
N ALA A 269 28.65 9.06 -0.90
CA ALA A 269 28.32 8.63 0.46
C ALA A 269 29.06 9.45 1.54
N GLY A 270 30.31 9.85 1.26
CA GLY A 270 31.17 10.59 2.18
C GLY A 270 31.06 12.11 2.14
N ASP A 271 30.33 12.69 1.18
CA ASP A 271 30.17 14.14 1.05
C ASP A 271 28.84 14.62 1.66
N GLU A 272 28.92 15.43 2.71
CA GLU A 272 27.76 16.00 3.41
C GLU A 272 26.94 16.94 2.51
N ARG A 273 27.56 17.51 1.46
CA ARG A 273 26.89 18.35 0.46
C ARG A 273 26.02 17.55 -0.50
N THR A 274 26.22 16.24 -0.58
CA THR A 274 25.36 15.37 -1.39
C THR A 274 23.95 15.35 -0.77
N PRO A 275 22.87 15.56 -1.55
CA PRO A 275 21.51 15.52 -1.03
C PRO A 275 21.19 14.23 -0.25
N PRO A 276 20.43 14.30 0.86
CA PRO A 276 20.13 13.13 1.70
C PRO A 276 19.52 11.95 0.95
N GLU A 277 18.65 12.19 -0.02
CA GLU A 277 17.98 11.17 -0.83
C GLU A 277 18.98 10.41 -1.70
N VAL A 278 19.95 11.12 -2.28
CA VAL A 278 21.02 10.53 -3.09
C VAL A 278 21.95 9.71 -2.21
N ARG A 279 22.38 10.23 -1.06
CA ARG A 279 23.22 9.46 -0.12
C ARG A 279 22.51 8.20 0.37
N THR A 280 21.23 8.30 0.69
CA THR A 280 20.41 7.16 1.12
C THR A 280 20.36 6.08 0.04
N ALA A 281 20.16 6.48 -1.22
CA ALA A 281 20.21 5.56 -2.36
C ALA A 281 21.58 4.87 -2.49
N VAL A 282 22.68 5.59 -2.24
CA VAL A 282 24.04 4.99 -2.25
C VAL A 282 24.19 3.93 -1.17
N PHE A 283 23.82 4.21 0.08
CA PHE A 283 23.90 3.21 1.15
C PHE A 283 22.97 2.01 0.89
N ALA A 284 21.79 2.23 0.31
CA ALA A 284 20.91 1.15 -0.13
C ALA A 284 21.57 0.30 -1.22
N ALA A 285 22.22 0.92 -2.22
CA ALA A 285 22.96 0.21 -3.25
C ALA A 285 24.13 -0.59 -2.65
N PHE A 286 24.87 -0.06 -1.67
CA PHE A 286 25.91 -0.82 -0.97
C PHE A 286 25.37 -2.05 -0.23
N ARG A 287 24.19 -1.97 0.38
CA ARG A 287 23.52 -3.16 0.96
C ARG A 287 23.20 -4.19 -0.12
N GLU A 288 22.69 -3.76 -1.27
CA GLU A 288 22.33 -4.64 -2.38
C GLU A 288 23.55 -5.30 -3.07
N LEU A 289 24.70 -4.60 -3.08
CA LEU A 289 25.98 -5.18 -3.52
C LEU A 289 26.50 -6.28 -2.57
N GLY A 290 26.05 -6.29 -1.32
CA GLY A 290 26.40 -7.29 -0.32
C GLY A 290 27.74 -7.06 0.39
N ALA A 291 28.11 -8.01 1.26
CA ALA A 291 29.26 -7.93 2.15
C ALA A 291 30.62 -8.22 1.46
N ILE A 292 30.85 -7.62 0.29
CA ILE A 292 32.09 -7.78 -0.47
C ILE A 292 33.20 -6.87 0.07
N GLY A 293 34.46 -7.30 -0.09
CA GLY A 293 35.64 -6.57 0.38
C GLY A 293 35.66 -5.07 0.03
N PRO A 294 35.39 -4.67 -1.24
CA PRO A 294 35.34 -3.27 -1.63
C PRO A 294 34.30 -2.44 -0.87
N VAL A 295 33.10 -2.99 -0.65
CA VAL A 295 32.01 -2.31 0.09
C VAL A 295 32.41 -2.12 1.55
N LEU A 296 32.90 -3.17 2.20
CA LEU A 296 33.32 -3.10 3.60
C LEU A 296 34.48 -2.12 3.79
N GLY A 297 35.49 -2.16 2.90
CA GLY A 297 36.63 -1.26 2.93
C GLY A 297 36.27 0.20 2.69
N ALA A 298 35.25 0.48 1.86
CA ALA A 298 34.77 1.84 1.62
C ALA A 298 33.93 2.40 2.77
N LEU A 299 33.12 1.56 3.44
CA LEU A 299 32.23 1.99 4.52
C LEU A 299 32.94 2.19 5.86
N GLN A 300 34.01 1.43 6.14
CA GLN A 300 34.73 1.51 7.41
C GLN A 300 35.27 2.92 7.74
N PRO A 301 35.95 3.63 6.80
CA PRO A 301 36.37 5.01 7.03
C PRO A 301 35.20 5.96 7.25
N LEU A 302 34.08 5.74 6.56
CA LEU A 302 32.88 6.58 6.69
C LEU A 302 32.16 6.41 8.02
N ALA A 303 32.36 5.27 8.70
CA ALA A 303 31.84 5.00 10.03
C ALA A 303 32.78 5.47 11.16
N ALA A 304 33.90 6.13 10.84
CA ALA A 304 34.82 6.66 11.84
C ALA A 304 34.22 7.88 12.55
N LYS A 305 34.65 8.12 13.80
CA LYS A 305 34.22 9.29 14.59
C LYS A 305 34.56 10.64 13.95
N THR A 306 35.52 10.67 13.03
CA THR A 306 35.91 11.86 12.26
C THR A 306 34.88 12.24 11.18
N SER A 307 33.99 11.32 10.80
CA SER A 307 32.94 11.59 9.82
C SER A 307 31.72 12.28 10.44
N PRO A 308 30.98 13.11 9.68
CA PRO A 308 29.73 13.73 10.13
C PRO A 308 28.74 12.69 10.63
N ALA A 309 27.94 13.02 11.66
CA ALA A 309 27.05 12.07 12.33
C ALA A 309 26.03 11.42 11.38
N SER A 310 25.54 12.14 10.37
CA SER A 310 24.60 11.58 9.39
C SER A 310 25.24 10.47 8.52
N ILE A 311 26.48 10.68 8.10
CA ILE A 311 27.26 9.73 7.28
C ILE A 311 27.72 8.55 8.13
N ARG A 312 28.25 8.84 9.31
CA ARG A 312 28.74 7.84 10.26
C ARG A 312 27.68 6.82 10.61
N ARG A 313 26.48 7.28 10.97
CA ARG A 313 25.34 6.43 11.30
C ARG A 313 24.90 5.56 10.13
N ALA A 314 24.77 6.16 8.93
CA ALA A 314 24.38 5.41 7.74
C ALA A 314 25.41 4.33 7.38
N ALA A 315 26.70 4.63 7.50
CA ALA A 315 27.79 3.69 7.26
C ALA A 315 27.81 2.56 8.32
N ALA A 316 27.70 2.90 9.61
CA ALA A 316 27.65 1.94 10.71
C ALA A 316 26.47 0.96 10.58
N VAL A 317 25.26 1.45 10.30
CA VAL A 317 24.09 0.60 10.07
C VAL A 317 24.26 -0.27 8.84
N THR A 318 24.84 0.27 7.76
CA THR A 318 25.10 -0.52 6.55
C THR A 318 26.11 -1.64 6.84
N LEU A 319 27.22 -1.34 7.51
CA LEU A 319 28.21 -2.34 7.93
C LEU A 319 27.60 -3.42 8.84
N ALA A 320 26.81 -3.01 9.84
CA ALA A 320 26.15 -3.94 10.74
C ALA A 320 25.09 -4.79 10.05
N SER A 321 24.35 -4.26 9.07
CA SER A 321 23.46 -5.07 8.25
C SER A 321 24.24 -6.11 7.42
N LEU A 322 25.40 -5.76 6.88
CA LEU A 322 26.20 -6.65 6.04
C LEU A 322 26.99 -7.71 6.85
N GLN A 323 27.50 -7.35 8.02
CA GLN A 323 28.25 -8.23 8.92
C GLN A 323 27.90 -7.96 10.40
N PRO A 324 26.73 -8.43 10.88
CA PRO A 324 26.26 -8.15 12.25
C PRO A 324 27.26 -8.59 13.32
N ALA A 325 27.86 -9.77 13.17
CA ALA A 325 28.82 -10.32 14.13
C ALA A 325 30.05 -9.42 14.35
N ARG A 326 30.45 -8.64 13.34
CA ARG A 326 31.64 -7.77 13.40
C ARG A 326 31.31 -6.34 13.81
N PHE A 327 30.15 -5.82 13.39
CA PHE A 327 29.82 -4.39 13.50
C PHE A 327 28.60 -4.08 14.38
N ALA A 328 28.04 -5.06 15.10
CA ALA A 328 26.92 -4.81 16.02
C ALA A 328 27.25 -3.75 17.08
N ASP A 329 28.44 -3.78 17.68
CA ASP A 329 28.84 -2.80 18.70
C ASP A 329 28.90 -1.38 18.13
N LEU A 330 29.46 -1.22 16.93
CA LEU A 330 29.51 0.06 16.23
C LEU A 330 28.10 0.62 15.97
N ALA A 331 27.16 -0.22 15.52
CA ALA A 331 25.79 0.21 15.30
C ALA A 331 25.04 0.53 16.60
N LEU A 332 25.29 -0.22 17.68
CA LEU A 332 24.70 0.04 18.99
C LEU A 332 25.19 1.36 19.60
N ASP A 333 26.45 1.75 19.38
CA ASP A 333 26.97 3.06 19.79
C ASP A 333 26.26 4.19 19.06
N GLU A 334 26.09 4.08 17.74
CA GLU A 334 25.37 5.06 16.94
C GLU A 334 23.87 5.12 17.28
N LEU A 335 23.25 3.99 17.60
CA LEU A 335 21.87 3.93 18.10
C LEU A 335 21.71 4.68 19.42
N ALA A 336 22.69 4.57 20.33
CA ALA A 336 22.67 5.27 21.62
C ALA A 336 22.77 6.81 21.47
N GLU A 337 23.31 7.32 20.37
CA GLU A 337 23.39 8.77 20.08
C GLU A 337 22.10 9.36 19.47
N THR A 338 21.10 8.53 19.15
CA THR A 338 19.82 9.01 18.61
C THR A 338 19.05 9.83 19.63
N LYS A 339 18.27 10.80 19.14
CA LYS A 339 17.51 11.71 20.02
C LYS A 339 16.03 11.40 20.13
N THR A 340 15.49 10.66 19.16
CA THR A 340 14.06 10.37 19.07
C THR A 340 13.82 8.89 18.85
N GLU A 341 12.67 8.39 19.31
CA GLU A 341 12.27 6.99 19.10
C GLU A 341 12.12 6.65 17.62
N ALA A 342 11.64 7.60 16.79
CA ALA A 342 11.51 7.40 15.35
C ALA A 342 12.87 7.19 14.67
N GLU A 343 13.87 8.01 15.00
CA GLU A 343 15.22 7.87 14.47
C GLU A 343 15.86 6.54 14.90
N ALA A 344 15.70 6.16 16.17
CA ALA A 344 16.18 4.88 16.67
C ALA A 344 15.49 3.68 15.99
N LEU A 345 14.17 3.76 15.79
CA LEU A 345 13.38 2.72 15.15
C LEU A 345 13.82 2.46 13.71
N ASP A 346 14.07 3.52 12.93
CA ASP A 346 14.53 3.39 11.55
C ASP A 346 15.92 2.76 11.45
N LEU A 347 16.84 3.11 12.36
CA LEU A 347 18.15 2.47 12.43
C LEU A 347 18.05 0.99 12.86
N TRP A 348 17.20 0.67 13.84
CA TRP A 348 16.94 -0.70 14.28
C TRP A 348 16.40 -1.57 13.15
N ARG A 349 15.41 -1.09 12.39
CA ARG A 349 14.89 -1.79 11.21
C ARG A 349 15.99 -2.05 10.17
N GLY A 350 16.89 -1.08 9.98
CA GLY A 350 18.02 -1.21 9.07
C GLY A 350 19.01 -2.31 9.47
N VAL A 351 19.36 -2.41 10.77
CA VAL A 351 20.33 -3.42 11.24
C VAL A 351 19.73 -4.81 11.40
N LEU A 352 18.42 -4.92 11.66
CA LEU A 352 17.73 -6.21 11.86
C LEU A 352 17.19 -6.82 10.56
N ALA A 353 17.34 -6.15 9.42
CA ALA A 353 16.84 -6.60 8.12
C ALA A 353 17.60 -7.81 7.52
N THR A 354 18.71 -8.24 8.12
CA THR A 354 19.56 -9.32 7.60
C THR A 354 19.55 -10.55 8.47
N LYS A 355 19.72 -11.71 7.81
CA LYS A 355 19.63 -13.01 8.47
C LYS A 355 20.61 -13.12 9.63
N GLY A 356 20.08 -13.49 10.81
CA GLY A 356 20.88 -13.72 12.01
C GLY A 356 21.32 -12.45 12.75
N ALA A 357 20.99 -11.26 12.25
CA ALA A 357 21.30 -10.00 12.95
C ALA A 357 20.65 -9.96 14.34
N ALA A 358 19.36 -10.32 14.45
CA ALA A 358 18.64 -10.27 15.73
C ALA A 358 19.34 -11.07 16.84
N LYS A 359 19.83 -12.28 16.54
CA LYS A 359 20.58 -13.11 17.50
C LYS A 359 21.87 -12.42 17.95
N GLN A 360 22.66 -11.92 17.00
CA GLN A 360 23.94 -11.24 17.28
C GLN A 360 23.73 -9.97 18.12
N PHE A 361 22.71 -9.17 17.78
CA PHE A 361 22.34 -8.00 18.56
C PHE A 361 21.80 -8.38 19.93
N GLY A 362 21.08 -9.50 20.09
CA GLY A 362 20.56 -9.96 21.38
C GLY A 362 21.66 -10.26 22.39
N GLU A 363 22.69 -10.99 21.96
CA GLU A 363 23.87 -11.28 22.79
C GLU A 363 24.61 -9.98 23.20
N LYS A 364 24.78 -9.04 22.26
CA LYS A 364 25.49 -7.78 22.50
C LYS A 364 24.71 -6.81 23.39
N VAL A 365 23.42 -6.65 23.14
CA VAL A 365 22.53 -5.79 23.95
C VAL A 365 22.48 -6.29 25.39
N GLY A 366 22.38 -7.60 25.61
CA GLY A 366 22.39 -8.20 26.95
C GLY A 366 23.68 -7.95 27.74
N SER A 367 24.80 -7.70 27.05
CA SER A 367 26.11 -7.41 27.66
C SER A 367 26.36 -5.92 27.95
N ARG A 368 25.53 -5.00 27.44
CA ARG A 368 25.71 -3.55 27.66
C ARG A 368 25.15 -3.11 29.00
N THR A 369 25.85 -2.17 29.63
CA THR A 369 25.49 -1.61 30.94
C THR A 369 24.25 -0.72 30.88
N ALA A 370 24.01 -0.01 29.76
CA ALA A 370 22.81 0.80 29.54
C ALA A 370 22.60 1.15 28.05
N LEU A 371 21.34 1.22 27.62
CA LEU A 371 20.87 1.89 26.41
C LEU A 371 19.81 2.94 26.82
N PRO A 372 19.70 4.08 26.11
CA PRO A 372 18.63 5.03 26.39
C PRO A 372 17.24 4.36 26.27
N PRO A 373 16.25 4.71 27.12
CA PRO A 373 14.94 4.07 27.12
C PRO A 373 14.21 4.12 25.77
N HIS A 374 14.34 5.23 25.03
CA HIS A 374 13.74 5.37 23.69
C HIS A 374 14.41 4.45 22.65
N VAL A 375 15.70 4.10 22.84
CA VAL A 375 16.44 3.15 21.99
C VAL A 375 16.03 1.72 22.31
N ALA A 376 15.85 1.39 23.59
CA ALA A 376 15.43 0.06 24.02
C ALA A 376 13.99 -0.26 23.60
N SER A 377 13.07 0.70 23.77
CA SER A 377 11.66 0.57 23.35
C SER A 377 11.49 0.48 21.83
N SER A 378 12.13 1.36 21.06
CA SER A 378 12.14 1.27 19.59
C SER A 378 12.80 -0.02 19.08
N GLY A 379 13.88 -0.45 19.73
CA GLY A 379 14.52 -1.73 19.45
C GLY A 379 13.60 -2.90 19.71
N LEU A 380 12.85 -2.88 20.82
CA LEU A 380 11.90 -3.94 21.16
C LEU A 380 10.80 -4.02 20.10
N ARG A 381 10.31 -2.87 19.64
CA ARG A 381 9.36 -2.77 18.55
C ARG A 381 9.92 -3.38 17.27
N ALA A 382 11.11 -2.95 16.83
CA ALA A 382 11.75 -3.48 15.62
C ALA A 382 12.04 -5.00 15.72
N ALA A 383 12.48 -5.47 16.88
CA ALA A 383 12.73 -6.90 17.12
C ALA A 383 11.45 -7.74 17.01
N ARG A 384 10.31 -7.20 17.46
CA ARG A 384 9.00 -7.86 17.36
C ARG A 384 8.34 -7.72 15.98
N GLU A 385 8.79 -6.79 15.12
CA GLU A 385 8.34 -6.67 13.73
C GLU A 385 8.95 -7.75 12.81
N GLY A 386 10.01 -8.41 13.25
CA GLY A 386 10.71 -9.44 12.48
C GLY A 386 9.91 -10.74 12.31
N ALA A 387 10.23 -11.48 11.25
CA ALA A 387 9.69 -12.80 10.91
C ALA A 387 9.68 -13.81 12.07
N GLN A 388 10.75 -13.79 12.86
CA GLN A 388 10.99 -14.61 14.03
C GLN A 388 11.72 -13.73 15.05
N PRO A 389 10.99 -13.05 15.95
CA PRO A 389 11.59 -12.25 16.99
C PRO A 389 12.56 -13.11 17.82
N ASP A 390 13.83 -12.70 17.85
CA ASP A 390 14.84 -13.44 18.62
C ASP A 390 14.53 -13.30 20.13
N PRO A 391 14.36 -14.41 20.86
CA PRO A 391 13.95 -14.36 22.26
C PRO A 391 14.98 -13.69 23.15
N THR A 392 16.27 -13.80 22.82
CA THR A 392 17.37 -13.19 23.58
C THR A 392 17.35 -11.67 23.42
N LEU A 393 17.17 -11.20 22.19
CA LEU A 393 17.06 -9.77 21.89
C LEU A 393 15.81 -9.16 22.53
N VAL A 394 14.65 -9.80 22.36
CA VAL A 394 13.38 -9.34 22.95
C VAL A 394 13.48 -9.27 24.47
N ALA A 395 14.01 -10.31 25.13
CA ALA A 395 14.18 -10.32 26.58
C ALA A 395 15.14 -9.22 27.07
N SER A 396 16.28 -9.05 26.39
CA SER A 396 17.28 -8.05 26.76
C SER A 396 16.73 -6.63 26.63
N LEU A 397 16.02 -6.33 25.53
CA LEU A 397 15.40 -5.03 25.31
C LEU A 397 14.22 -4.76 26.25
N THR A 398 13.42 -5.78 26.57
CA THR A 398 12.33 -5.66 27.56
C THR A 398 12.87 -5.27 28.93
N LYS A 399 13.96 -5.92 29.37
CA LYS A 399 14.66 -5.60 30.62
C LYS A 399 15.20 -4.16 30.62
N LEU A 400 15.87 -3.74 29.54
CA LEU A 400 16.44 -2.39 29.42
C LEU A 400 15.36 -1.30 29.28
N ALA A 401 14.22 -1.63 28.68
CA ALA A 401 13.07 -0.73 28.59
C ALA A 401 12.24 -0.66 29.89
N ASN A 402 12.60 -1.46 30.92
CA ASN A 402 11.88 -1.56 32.20
C ASN A 402 10.38 -1.91 32.03
N ILE A 403 10.07 -2.81 31.09
CA ILE A 403 8.71 -3.22 30.77
C ILE A 403 8.39 -4.51 31.52
N THR A 404 7.26 -4.53 32.24
CA THR A 404 6.74 -5.74 32.87
C THR A 404 5.84 -6.47 31.87
N ALA A 405 6.34 -7.54 31.26
CA ALA A 405 5.56 -8.32 30.30
C ALA A 405 4.40 -9.07 30.98
N LEU A 406 3.22 -9.08 30.34
CA LEU A 406 2.12 -9.94 30.76
C LEU A 406 2.49 -11.40 30.49
N SER A 407 2.51 -12.25 31.51
CA SER A 407 2.88 -13.67 31.36
C SER A 407 1.77 -14.45 30.65
N PRO A 408 2.01 -15.03 29.46
CA PRO A 408 0.99 -15.80 28.72
C PRO A 408 0.40 -16.95 29.53
N ASP A 409 1.22 -17.63 30.34
CA ASP A 409 0.80 -18.77 31.18
C ASP A 409 -0.24 -18.41 32.24
N LYS A 410 -0.39 -17.11 32.56
CA LYS A 410 -1.38 -16.61 33.51
C LYS A 410 -2.71 -16.21 32.85
N LEU A 411 -2.78 -16.20 31.52
CA LEU A 411 -3.97 -15.82 30.74
C LEU A 411 -4.85 -17.04 30.44
N THR A 412 -5.39 -17.66 31.49
CA THR A 412 -6.35 -18.76 31.35
C THR A 412 -7.68 -18.27 30.74
N PRO A 413 -8.52 -19.15 30.15
CA PRO A 413 -9.84 -18.75 29.64
C PRO A 413 -10.72 -18.03 30.68
N ALA A 414 -10.65 -18.44 31.95
CA ALA A 414 -11.36 -17.78 33.05
C ALA A 414 -10.83 -16.34 33.27
N LYS A 415 -9.50 -16.16 33.22
CA LYS A 415 -8.90 -14.83 33.37
C LYS A 415 -9.20 -13.93 32.17
N LEU A 416 -9.18 -14.47 30.95
CA LEU A 416 -9.56 -13.72 29.74
C LEU A 416 -11.01 -13.23 29.81
N LYS A 417 -11.92 -14.08 30.31
CA LYS A 417 -13.31 -13.70 30.56
C LYS A 417 -13.42 -12.60 31.62
N GLU A 418 -12.71 -12.74 32.74
CA GLU A 418 -12.69 -11.72 33.80
C GLU A 418 -12.22 -10.35 33.27
N LEU A 419 -11.15 -10.33 32.47
CA LEU A 419 -10.64 -9.12 31.83
C LEU A 419 -11.65 -8.52 30.84
N ALA A 420 -12.35 -9.36 30.08
CA ALA A 420 -13.39 -8.92 29.16
C ALA A 420 -14.59 -8.32 29.89
N ASP A 421 -15.04 -8.94 30.97
CA ASP A 421 -16.14 -8.45 31.80
C ASP A 421 -15.77 -7.11 32.46
N LEU A 422 -14.52 -6.97 32.93
CA LEU A 422 -13.99 -5.72 33.46
C LEU A 422 -13.97 -4.61 32.39
N ALA A 423 -13.48 -4.91 31.19
CA ALA A 423 -13.46 -3.96 30.08
C ALA A 423 -14.87 -3.50 29.69
N LEU A 424 -15.84 -4.42 29.63
CA LEU A 424 -17.24 -4.09 29.33
C LEU A 424 -17.90 -3.24 30.43
N LYS A 425 -17.50 -3.42 31.69
CA LYS A 425 -18.07 -2.70 32.85
C LYS A 425 -17.44 -1.32 33.07
N ALA A 426 -16.12 -1.21 32.91
CA ALA A 426 -15.35 -0.04 33.35
C ALA A 426 -14.62 0.69 32.22
N GLY A 427 -14.53 0.10 31.03
CA GLY A 427 -13.86 0.71 29.89
C GLY A 427 -14.69 1.80 29.21
N ASP A 428 -14.01 2.84 28.74
CA ASP A 428 -14.54 3.95 27.96
C ASP A 428 -14.14 3.80 26.48
N PRO A 429 -15.10 3.53 25.58
CA PRO A 429 -14.83 3.39 24.14
C PRO A 429 -14.21 4.63 23.48
N ALA A 430 -14.47 5.84 23.97
CA ALA A 430 -13.92 7.06 23.37
C ALA A 430 -12.43 7.20 23.69
N ARG A 431 -12.03 6.90 24.94
CA ARG A 431 -10.62 6.79 25.31
C ARG A 431 -9.96 5.59 24.65
N GLY A 432 -10.68 4.48 24.49
CA GLY A 432 -10.22 3.28 23.81
C GLY A 432 -9.85 3.51 22.35
N GLU A 433 -10.64 4.30 21.64
CA GLU A 433 -10.29 4.71 20.28
C GLU A 433 -8.99 5.54 20.24
N ARG A 434 -8.79 6.43 21.23
CA ARG A 434 -7.54 7.19 21.34
C ARG A 434 -6.35 6.28 21.60
N VAL A 435 -6.51 5.25 22.43
CA VAL A 435 -5.47 4.22 22.63
C VAL A 435 -5.17 3.50 21.31
N TYR A 436 -6.18 3.02 20.59
CA TYR A 436 -6.01 2.35 19.29
C TYR A 436 -5.20 3.20 18.27
N ARG A 437 -5.33 4.53 18.33
CA ARG A 437 -4.68 5.47 17.40
C ARG A 437 -3.26 5.89 17.82
N ARG A 438 -2.76 5.45 18.97
CA ARG A 438 -1.39 5.73 19.42
C ARG A 438 -0.37 5.15 18.45
N ALA A 439 0.58 5.97 17.99
CA ALA A 439 1.57 5.58 16.99
C ALA A 439 2.52 4.49 17.51
N GLU A 440 2.70 4.44 18.83
CA GLU A 440 3.52 3.47 19.57
C GLU A 440 2.91 2.07 19.51
N LEU A 441 1.57 1.96 19.49
CA LEU A 441 0.87 0.68 19.37
C LEU A 441 0.72 0.22 17.92
N GLY A 442 0.75 1.14 16.95
CA GLY A 442 0.73 0.80 15.52
C GLY A 442 -0.55 0.09 15.05
N CYS A 443 -1.65 0.09 15.82
CA CYS A 443 -2.86 -0.63 15.42
C CYS A 443 -3.42 -0.10 14.08
N VAL A 444 -3.43 1.23 13.89
CA VAL A 444 -3.84 1.89 12.62
C VAL A 444 -2.91 1.53 11.45
N LEU A 445 -1.62 1.26 11.71
CA LEU A 445 -0.66 0.88 10.67
C LEU A 445 -0.98 -0.48 10.07
N CYS A 446 -1.57 -1.38 10.86
CA CYS A 446 -1.89 -2.74 10.43
C CYS A 446 -3.37 -2.93 10.08
N HIS A 447 -4.28 -2.34 10.85
CA HIS A 447 -5.70 -2.60 10.79
C HIS A 447 -6.49 -1.40 10.25
N SER A 448 -7.41 -1.69 9.33
CA SER A 448 -8.34 -0.71 8.79
C SER A 448 -9.68 -0.71 9.53
N ILE A 449 -10.28 0.47 9.65
CA ILE A 449 -11.66 0.67 10.14
C ILE A 449 -12.36 1.62 9.17
N GLY A 450 -13.47 1.20 8.57
CA GLY A 450 -14.22 1.99 7.60
C GLY A 450 -13.36 2.42 6.39
N GLY A 451 -12.43 1.56 5.97
CA GLY A 451 -11.48 1.81 4.87
C GLY A 451 -10.29 2.71 5.21
N VAL A 452 -10.06 3.04 6.49
CA VAL A 452 -8.91 3.83 6.93
C VAL A 452 -7.99 3.02 7.83
N GLY A 453 -6.72 2.97 7.47
CA GLY A 453 -5.67 2.24 8.17
C GLY A 453 -4.92 1.29 7.25
N GLY A 454 -4.13 0.40 7.84
CA GLY A 454 -3.38 -0.61 7.12
C GLY A 454 -4.19 -1.77 6.61
N LYS A 455 -3.52 -2.58 5.79
CA LYS A 455 -4.02 -3.84 5.23
C LYS A 455 -3.07 -5.00 5.53
N VAL A 456 -2.32 -4.89 6.63
CA VAL A 456 -1.42 -5.93 7.16
C VAL A 456 -2.22 -6.89 8.04
N GLY A 457 -3.11 -6.35 8.87
CA GLY A 457 -4.04 -7.11 9.69
C GLY A 457 -5.47 -7.06 9.11
N PRO A 458 -6.39 -7.87 9.67
CA PRO A 458 -7.78 -7.89 9.24
C PRO A 458 -8.48 -6.55 9.42
N ASP A 459 -9.43 -6.27 8.53
CA ASP A 459 -10.38 -5.17 8.66
C ASP A 459 -11.22 -5.33 9.93
N MET A 460 -11.25 -4.28 10.74
CA MET A 460 -11.88 -4.23 12.06
C MET A 460 -13.26 -3.57 12.02
N THR A 461 -13.74 -3.12 10.86
CA THR A 461 -15.01 -2.40 10.65
C THR A 461 -16.21 -3.04 11.33
N SER A 462 -16.30 -4.37 11.32
CA SER A 462 -17.42 -5.13 11.90
C SER A 462 -17.01 -6.03 13.08
N LEU A 463 -15.83 -5.80 13.66
CA LEU A 463 -15.21 -6.71 14.62
C LEU A 463 -16.08 -6.92 15.86
N GLY A 464 -16.51 -5.85 16.51
CA GLY A 464 -17.29 -5.91 17.76
C GLY A 464 -18.69 -6.50 17.61
N ALA A 465 -19.23 -6.48 16.38
CA ALA A 465 -20.48 -7.16 16.03
C ALA A 465 -20.29 -8.66 15.75
N ALA A 466 -19.09 -9.06 15.30
CA ALA A 466 -18.80 -10.43 14.87
C ALA A 466 -18.11 -11.30 15.93
N ALA A 467 -17.45 -10.69 16.92
CA ALA A 467 -16.64 -11.40 17.91
C ALA A 467 -17.03 -11.06 19.37
N PRO A 468 -17.03 -12.06 20.28
CA PRO A 468 -17.29 -11.83 21.69
C PRO A 468 -16.08 -11.15 22.37
N ALA A 469 -16.32 -10.48 23.50
CA ALA A 469 -15.31 -9.63 24.14
C ALA A 469 -14.07 -10.41 24.65
N ASP A 470 -14.25 -11.63 25.16
CA ASP A 470 -13.18 -12.52 25.59
C ASP A 470 -12.27 -12.95 24.43
N TYR A 471 -12.85 -13.21 23.26
CA TYR A 471 -12.09 -13.44 22.03
C TYR A 471 -11.25 -12.21 21.63
N LEU A 472 -11.78 -10.99 21.82
CA LEU A 472 -11.03 -9.77 21.54
C LEU A 472 -9.86 -9.58 22.51
N VAL A 473 -10.08 -9.83 23.80
CA VAL A 473 -9.02 -9.80 24.82
C VAL A 473 -7.94 -10.83 24.47
N GLU A 474 -8.33 -12.07 24.17
CA GLU A 474 -7.40 -13.13 23.75
C GLU A 474 -6.61 -12.72 22.50
N SER A 475 -7.28 -12.20 21.47
CA SER A 475 -6.64 -11.83 20.20
C SER A 475 -5.59 -10.74 20.38
N VAL A 476 -5.81 -9.78 21.28
CA VAL A 476 -4.88 -8.65 21.47
C VAL A 476 -3.74 -9.00 22.45
N LEU A 477 -3.99 -9.83 23.46
CA LEU A 477 -2.97 -10.26 24.41
C LEU A 477 -2.14 -11.45 23.92
N LEU A 478 -2.77 -12.36 23.16
CA LEU A 478 -2.20 -13.59 22.64
C LEU A 478 -2.40 -13.68 21.11
N PRO A 479 -1.77 -12.78 20.32
CA PRO A 479 -1.99 -12.70 18.88
C PRO A 479 -1.59 -13.96 18.10
N ASN A 480 -0.76 -14.83 18.70
CA ASN A 480 -0.36 -16.11 18.13
C ASN A 480 -1.33 -17.26 18.40
N ALA A 481 -2.32 -17.08 19.29
CA ALA A 481 -3.25 -18.15 19.65
C ALA A 481 -4.19 -18.51 18.48
N LYS A 482 -4.68 -17.50 17.77
CA LYS A 482 -5.63 -17.64 16.66
C LYS A 482 -5.32 -16.62 15.57
N ILE A 483 -4.70 -17.07 14.49
CA ILE A 483 -4.44 -16.25 13.30
C ILE A 483 -5.59 -16.46 12.32
N LYS A 484 -6.15 -15.36 11.82
CA LYS A 484 -7.25 -15.41 10.84
C LYS A 484 -6.72 -15.88 9.47
N GLU A 485 -7.51 -16.72 8.81
CA GLU A 485 -7.21 -17.18 7.43
C GLU A 485 -6.94 -15.98 6.49
N GLY A 486 -5.92 -16.11 5.65
CA GLY A 486 -5.45 -15.04 4.77
C GLY A 486 -4.52 -14.01 5.44
N PHE A 487 -4.33 -14.07 6.76
CA PHE A 487 -3.39 -13.22 7.51
C PHE A 487 -2.24 -14.00 8.14
N HIS A 488 -2.01 -15.23 7.69
CA HIS A 488 -0.78 -15.96 8.00
C HIS A 488 0.40 -15.28 7.32
N GLY A 489 1.42 -14.94 8.12
CA GLY A 489 2.66 -14.38 7.61
C GLY A 489 3.41 -15.37 6.72
N ILE A 490 4.23 -14.84 5.83
CA ILE A 490 5.20 -15.57 5.03
C ILE A 490 6.57 -14.99 5.31
N ASN A 491 7.53 -15.87 5.54
CA ASN A 491 8.93 -15.53 5.67
C ASN A 491 9.66 -15.99 4.40
N VAL A 492 10.43 -15.08 3.81
CA VAL A 492 11.22 -15.30 2.60
C VAL A 492 12.66 -14.95 2.88
N GLU A 493 13.54 -15.95 2.80
CA GLU A 493 14.98 -15.77 2.80
C GLU A 493 15.46 -15.70 1.34
N THR A 494 16.24 -14.68 1.00
CA THR A 494 16.81 -14.56 -0.35
C THR A 494 18.21 -15.16 -0.45
N LYS A 495 18.71 -15.33 -1.68
CA LYS A 495 20.08 -15.76 -1.93
C LYS A 495 21.11 -14.69 -1.53
N ASP A 496 20.66 -13.45 -1.36
CA ASP A 496 21.45 -12.31 -0.92
C ASP A 496 21.43 -12.11 0.61
N ASP A 497 21.00 -13.13 1.36
CA ASP A 497 20.95 -13.15 2.84
C ASP A 497 20.03 -12.08 3.47
N LEU A 498 19.11 -11.53 2.67
CA LEU A 498 18.01 -10.69 3.15
C LEU A 498 16.85 -11.56 3.62
N GLU A 499 16.17 -11.10 4.66
CA GLU A 499 14.97 -11.73 5.19
C GLU A 499 13.78 -10.78 5.07
N TYR A 500 12.73 -11.26 4.42
CA TYR A 500 11.48 -10.53 4.27
C TYR A 500 10.37 -11.26 5.03
N SER A 501 9.57 -10.50 5.78
CA SER A 501 8.36 -10.99 6.43
C SER A 501 7.17 -10.13 6.05
N GLY A 502 6.04 -10.76 5.76
CA GLY A 502 4.84 -10.05 5.33
C GLY A 502 3.65 -10.95 5.10
N ILE A 503 2.50 -10.34 4.87
CA ILE A 503 1.31 -11.02 4.33
C ILE A 503 1.44 -11.12 2.82
N LEU A 504 1.08 -12.26 2.24
CA LEU A 504 1.01 -12.41 0.79
C LEU A 504 -0.05 -11.47 0.20
N VAL A 505 0.36 -10.53 -0.64
CA VAL A 505 -0.57 -9.67 -1.39
C VAL A 505 -0.91 -10.31 -2.72
N ARG A 506 0.13 -10.63 -3.49
CA ARG A 506 0.01 -11.28 -4.80
C ARG A 506 1.26 -12.08 -5.13
N GLU A 507 1.11 -13.07 -5.98
CA GLU A 507 2.21 -13.88 -6.50
C GLU A 507 2.04 -14.02 -8.02
N THR A 508 3.10 -13.73 -8.78
CA THR A 508 3.12 -13.88 -10.24
C THR A 508 4.11 -14.97 -10.63
N GLY A 509 4.30 -15.21 -11.94
CA GLY A 509 5.35 -16.09 -12.42
C GLY A 509 6.77 -15.65 -12.03
N GLN A 510 7.00 -14.35 -11.78
CA GLN A 510 8.35 -13.79 -11.56
C GLN A 510 8.61 -13.35 -10.11
N GLU A 511 7.58 -12.90 -9.39
CA GLU A 511 7.73 -12.26 -8.08
C GLU A 511 6.69 -12.75 -7.07
N VAL A 512 7.07 -12.68 -5.79
CA VAL A 512 6.17 -12.77 -4.65
C VAL A 512 6.09 -11.37 -4.04
N ILE A 513 4.89 -10.82 -3.88
CA ILE A 513 4.71 -9.53 -3.24
C ILE A 513 4.13 -9.71 -1.86
N LEU A 514 4.89 -9.24 -0.89
CA LEU A 514 4.56 -9.28 0.52
C LEU A 514 4.22 -7.87 0.98
N ARG A 515 3.22 -7.74 1.84
CA ARG A 515 3.01 -6.52 2.62
C ARG A 515 3.67 -6.69 3.98
N ASN A 516 4.71 -5.92 4.25
CA ASN A 516 5.48 -6.01 5.49
C ASN A 516 4.74 -5.34 6.67
N ALA A 517 5.32 -5.42 7.87
CA ALA A 517 4.78 -4.81 9.09
C ALA A 517 4.65 -3.27 9.02
N GLN A 518 5.36 -2.63 8.09
CA GLN A 518 5.27 -1.19 7.81
C GLN A 518 4.18 -0.85 6.79
N ASN A 519 3.31 -1.82 6.44
CA ASN A 519 2.25 -1.68 5.44
C ASN A 519 2.78 -1.34 4.03
N GLN A 520 4.03 -1.70 3.74
CA GLN A 520 4.67 -1.49 2.44
C GLN A 520 4.66 -2.79 1.64
N GLU A 521 4.40 -2.68 0.34
CA GLU A 521 4.53 -3.80 -0.57
C GLU A 521 5.99 -3.96 -1.01
N VAL A 522 6.52 -5.14 -0.74
CA VAL A 522 7.87 -5.54 -1.10
C VAL A 522 7.77 -6.67 -2.12
N SER A 523 8.32 -6.43 -3.30
CA SER A 523 8.46 -7.46 -4.32
C SER A 523 9.76 -8.23 -4.12
N VAL A 524 9.66 -9.56 -4.05
CA VAL A 524 10.79 -10.48 -4.00
C VAL A 524 10.77 -11.37 -5.23
N ALA A 525 11.83 -11.30 -6.03
CA ALA A 525 11.99 -12.14 -7.21
C ALA A 525 12.06 -13.62 -6.82
N LYS A 526 11.23 -14.48 -7.43
CA LYS A 526 11.23 -15.92 -7.18
C LYS A 526 12.60 -16.56 -7.43
N SER A 527 13.30 -16.07 -8.46
CA SER A 527 14.67 -16.49 -8.78
C SER A 527 15.68 -16.19 -7.67
N ASN A 528 15.42 -15.19 -6.83
CA ASN A 528 16.24 -14.83 -5.67
C ASN A 528 15.78 -15.49 -4.36
N ILE A 529 14.65 -16.20 -4.34
CA ILE A 529 14.20 -16.89 -3.13
C ILE A 529 15.08 -18.11 -2.89
N ARG A 530 15.70 -18.17 -1.71
CA ARG A 530 16.42 -19.33 -1.20
C ARG A 530 15.48 -20.26 -0.44
N LYS A 531 14.64 -19.68 0.43
CA LYS A 531 13.68 -20.42 1.25
C LYS A 531 12.43 -19.59 1.45
N ARG A 532 11.27 -20.26 1.41
CA ARG A 532 9.97 -19.70 1.78
C ARG A 532 9.35 -20.60 2.82
N ALA A 533 8.80 -20.01 3.88
CA ALA A 533 8.07 -20.72 4.92
C ALA A 533 6.87 -19.90 5.37
N ASN A 534 5.79 -20.57 5.77
CA ASN A 534 4.73 -19.92 6.51
C ASN A 534 5.29 -19.50 7.88
N ALA A 535 4.99 -18.27 8.29
CA ALA A 535 5.37 -17.79 9.60
C ALA A 535 4.62 -18.60 10.66
N SER A 536 5.35 -19.07 11.67
CA SER A 536 4.78 -19.73 12.85
C SER A 536 4.10 -18.75 13.81
N GLN A 537 4.33 -17.45 13.62
CA GLN A 537 3.83 -16.37 14.46
C GLN A 537 3.05 -15.36 13.62
N SER A 538 2.14 -14.66 14.29
CA SER A 538 1.40 -13.53 13.75
C SER A 538 2.35 -12.35 13.49
N LEU A 539 2.03 -11.56 12.47
CA LEU A 539 2.67 -10.25 12.29
C LEU A 539 2.26 -9.24 13.36
N MET A 540 1.20 -9.52 14.12
CA MET A 540 0.84 -8.72 15.28
C MET A 540 1.81 -9.03 16.43
N PRO A 541 2.58 -8.04 16.91
CA PRO A 541 3.58 -8.25 17.96
C PRO A 541 2.98 -8.80 19.26
N THR A 542 3.61 -9.83 19.82
CA THR A 542 3.30 -10.26 21.20
C THR A 542 3.79 -9.21 22.21
N GLY A 543 3.03 -8.98 23.27
CA GLY A 543 3.40 -8.02 24.32
C GLY A 543 3.22 -6.56 23.93
N LEU A 544 2.46 -6.29 22.86
CA LEU A 544 2.19 -4.92 22.39
C LEU A 544 1.52 -4.04 23.46
N LEU A 545 0.70 -4.64 24.33
CA LEU A 545 0.01 -3.92 25.40
C LEU A 545 0.75 -3.93 26.75
N ASP A 546 1.97 -4.49 26.83
CA ASP A 546 2.71 -4.64 28.09
C ASP A 546 3.00 -3.30 28.77
N THR A 547 3.12 -2.22 27.99
CA THR A 547 3.40 -0.86 28.48
C THR A 547 2.14 -0.08 28.85
N LEU A 548 0.95 -0.60 28.54
CA LEU A 548 -0.29 0.12 28.78
C LEU A 548 -0.78 -0.08 30.21
N PRO A 549 -1.26 0.99 30.89
CA PRO A 549 -2.03 0.85 32.12
C PRO A 549 -3.26 -0.05 31.93
N GLU A 550 -3.74 -0.68 33.00
CA GLU A 550 -4.93 -1.53 32.93
C GLU A 550 -6.17 -0.78 32.44
N SER A 551 -6.33 0.49 32.84
CA SER A 551 -7.41 1.36 32.37
C SER A 551 -7.40 1.50 30.85
N ASP A 552 -6.24 1.71 30.25
CA ASP A 552 -6.09 1.92 28.81
C ASP A 552 -6.37 0.62 28.04
N ARG A 553 -6.00 -0.54 28.61
CA ARG A 553 -6.35 -1.85 28.05
C ARG A 553 -7.85 -2.09 28.09
N ASN A 554 -8.50 -1.77 29.21
CA ASN A 554 -9.95 -1.91 29.37
C ASN A 554 -10.70 -0.99 28.40
N ASP A 555 -10.27 0.27 28.29
CA ASP A 555 -10.81 1.25 27.35
C ASP A 555 -10.66 0.75 25.90
N LEU A 556 -9.47 0.26 25.51
CA LEU A 556 -9.21 -0.30 24.17
C LEU A 556 -10.15 -1.46 23.86
N VAL A 557 -10.31 -2.42 24.77
CA VAL A 557 -11.22 -3.56 24.56
C VAL A 557 -12.67 -3.07 24.48
N ALA A 558 -13.09 -2.14 25.34
CA ALA A 558 -14.43 -1.54 25.27
C ALA A 558 -14.70 -0.91 23.90
N PHE A 559 -13.73 -0.18 23.33
CA PHE A 559 -13.81 0.34 21.97
C PHE A 559 -13.97 -0.77 20.91
N LEU A 560 -13.11 -1.79 20.94
CA LEU A 560 -13.15 -2.88 19.96
C LEU A 560 -14.49 -3.62 19.97
N THR A 561 -15.11 -3.80 21.15
CA THR A 561 -16.44 -4.43 21.26
C THR A 561 -17.59 -3.60 20.68
N ARG A 562 -17.38 -2.30 20.45
CA ARG A 562 -18.39 -1.40 19.86
C ARG A 562 -18.31 -1.30 18.34
N LEU A 563 -17.19 -1.69 17.74
CA LEU A 563 -16.99 -1.61 16.29
C LEU A 563 -18.06 -2.40 15.52
N GLY A 564 -18.71 -1.73 14.56
CA GLY A 564 -19.74 -2.32 13.71
C GLY A 564 -21.11 -2.51 14.38
N LYS A 565 -21.27 -2.12 15.64
CA LYS A 565 -22.59 -2.03 16.28
C LYS A 565 -23.22 -0.67 15.96
N PRO A 566 -24.56 -0.57 15.86
CA PRO A 566 -25.22 0.71 15.63
C PRO A 566 -24.80 1.76 16.66
N GLY A 567 -24.40 2.94 16.18
CA GLY A 567 -23.95 4.06 17.01
C GLY A 567 -22.72 4.76 16.42
N ASP A 568 -21.98 5.49 17.25
CA ASP A 568 -20.81 6.28 16.83
C ASP A 568 -19.64 5.44 16.28
N TYR A 569 -19.64 4.13 16.54
CA TYR A 569 -18.58 3.20 16.11
C TYR A 569 -18.99 2.30 14.94
N ASP A 570 -20.13 2.60 14.30
CA ASP A 570 -20.58 1.93 13.08
C ASP A 570 -19.80 2.46 11.87
N ALA A 571 -18.61 1.90 11.64
CA ALA A 571 -17.78 2.28 10.49
C ALA A 571 -18.28 1.70 9.15
N SER A 572 -19.24 0.76 9.20
CA SER A 572 -19.83 0.14 8.02
C SER A 572 -20.71 1.13 7.25
N LYS A 573 -21.29 2.10 7.98
CA LYS A 573 -21.97 3.24 7.39
C LYS A 573 -20.94 4.24 6.90
N GLY A 574 -20.98 4.47 5.59
CA GLY A 574 -20.21 5.52 4.94
C GLY A 574 -20.75 6.90 5.26
N GLY A 575 -20.42 7.86 4.39
CA GLY A 575 -20.98 9.19 4.43
C GLY A 575 -20.32 10.17 5.39
N VAL A 576 -19.17 9.82 5.95
CA VAL A 576 -18.29 10.73 6.68
C VAL A 576 -16.89 10.68 6.07
N ALA A 577 -16.22 11.83 6.00
CA ALA A 577 -14.84 11.91 5.55
C ALA A 577 -13.88 11.42 6.64
N ARG A 578 -13.07 10.40 6.33
CA ARG A 578 -12.13 9.81 7.30
C ARG A 578 -10.65 9.98 6.97
N VAL A 579 -10.33 10.20 5.69
CA VAL A 579 -8.98 10.50 5.23
C VAL A 579 -8.86 11.99 4.97
N TRP A 580 -7.93 12.63 5.66
CA TRP A 580 -7.71 14.06 5.59
C TRP A 580 -6.25 14.38 5.28
N ARG A 581 -6.04 15.58 4.75
CA ARG A 581 -4.76 16.25 4.69
C ARG A 581 -4.90 17.60 5.35
N VAL A 582 -3.96 17.97 6.20
CA VAL A 582 -3.99 19.20 6.97
C VAL A 582 -2.78 20.07 6.69
N LEU A 583 -3.01 21.38 6.61
CA LEU A 583 -1.99 22.38 6.36
C LEU A 583 -2.14 23.52 7.37
N PRO A 584 -1.16 23.75 8.26
CA PRO A 584 -1.12 24.97 9.06
C PRO A 584 -0.77 26.15 8.15
N VAL A 585 -1.54 27.22 8.26
CA VAL A 585 -1.34 28.46 7.52
C VAL A 585 -0.92 29.55 8.50
N THR A 586 0.14 30.25 8.16
CA THR A 586 0.70 31.32 8.98
C THR A 586 0.32 32.69 8.43
N HIS A 587 0.45 33.72 9.26
CA HIS A 587 0.25 35.12 8.85
C HIS A 587 1.05 35.54 7.61
N ARG A 588 2.18 34.88 7.30
CA ARG A 588 2.98 35.15 6.09
C ARG A 588 2.33 34.56 4.84
N MET A 589 1.79 33.35 4.96
CA MET A 589 1.09 32.67 3.86
C MET A 589 -0.19 33.40 3.48
N ASP A 590 -0.87 34.05 4.44
CA ASP A 590 -2.05 34.87 4.18
C ASP A 590 -1.77 36.05 3.23
N GLN A 591 -0.54 36.59 3.23
CA GLN A 591 -0.16 37.69 2.34
C GLN A 591 -0.12 37.29 0.87
N GLY A 592 0.15 36.00 0.59
CA GLY A 592 0.20 35.44 -0.77
C GLY A 592 -1.15 34.95 -1.31
N GLY A 593 -2.22 35.02 -0.50
CA GLY A 593 -3.53 34.47 -0.83
C GLY A 593 -3.58 32.93 -0.78
N TRP A 594 -4.79 32.38 -0.92
CA TRP A 594 -5.05 30.95 -0.71
C TRP A 594 -5.34 30.16 -1.98
N ASP A 595 -5.16 30.72 -3.17
CA ASP A 595 -5.50 30.03 -4.43
C ASP A 595 -4.75 28.69 -4.58
N LYS A 596 -3.49 28.65 -4.15
CA LYS A 596 -2.67 27.43 -4.13
C LYS A 596 -3.19 26.38 -3.13
N ILE A 597 -3.77 26.82 -2.02
CA ILE A 597 -4.29 25.96 -0.93
C ILE A 597 -5.67 25.43 -1.29
N THR A 598 -6.56 26.30 -1.74
CA THR A 598 -7.99 26.01 -1.99
C THR A 598 -8.21 25.12 -3.21
N LYS A 599 -7.28 25.10 -4.16
CA LYS A 599 -7.23 24.10 -5.24
C LYS A 599 -7.00 22.68 -4.73
N GLY A 600 -6.48 22.52 -3.51
CA GLY A 600 -6.20 21.22 -2.90
C GLY A 600 -5.07 20.48 -3.61
N ASP A 601 -4.07 21.19 -4.13
CA ASP A 601 -2.86 20.57 -4.66
C ASP A 601 -2.03 20.01 -3.49
N PHE A 602 -2.12 18.70 -3.28
CA PHE A 602 -1.40 18.00 -2.23
C PHE A 602 0.10 17.87 -2.48
N THR A 603 0.58 18.23 -3.67
CA THR A 603 2.02 18.25 -4.01
C THR A 603 2.67 19.60 -3.74
N ALA A 604 1.85 20.63 -3.47
CA ALA A 604 2.31 21.96 -3.16
C ALA A 604 3.27 21.96 -1.95
N LYS A 605 4.40 22.62 -2.12
CA LYS A 605 5.38 22.90 -1.06
C LYS A 605 5.44 24.39 -0.79
N TRP A 606 5.67 24.74 0.47
CA TRP A 606 5.95 26.09 0.91
C TRP A 606 7.35 26.13 1.50
N THR A 607 8.12 27.11 1.06
CA THR A 607 9.47 27.38 1.54
C THR A 607 9.45 27.93 2.97
N ALA A 608 10.61 27.89 3.63
CA ALA A 608 10.78 28.55 4.92
C ALA A 608 10.49 30.06 4.85
N MET A 609 10.75 30.70 3.71
CA MET A 609 10.49 32.12 3.52
C MET A 609 8.99 32.42 3.43
N GLU A 610 8.24 31.63 2.64
CA GLU A 610 6.80 31.78 2.47
C GLU A 610 6.01 31.49 3.75
N SER A 611 6.47 30.53 4.55
CA SER A 611 5.72 30.05 5.72
C SER A 611 6.20 30.60 7.07
N GLY A 612 7.49 30.89 7.20
CA GLY A 612 8.14 31.19 8.47
C GLY A 612 8.39 29.99 9.39
N ILE A 613 7.91 28.77 9.05
CA ILE A 613 8.00 27.57 9.90
C ILE A 613 8.87 26.46 9.28
N GLY A 614 9.68 26.82 8.29
CA GLY A 614 10.48 25.87 7.51
C GLY A 614 9.77 25.38 6.26
N GLU A 615 10.46 24.54 5.49
CA GLU A 615 9.84 23.89 4.34
C GLU A 615 8.78 22.88 4.80
N HIS A 616 7.57 22.99 4.28
CA HIS A 616 6.51 22.05 4.64
C HIS A 616 5.48 21.88 3.51
N THR A 617 4.61 20.89 3.69
CA THR A 617 3.54 20.52 2.77
C THR A 617 2.34 19.98 3.57
N TRP A 618 1.27 19.60 2.87
CA TRP A 618 0.11 18.95 3.44
C TRP A 618 0.50 17.67 4.19
N LYS A 619 0.08 17.56 5.46
CA LYS A 619 0.32 16.38 6.29
C LYS A 619 -0.90 15.47 6.30
N PRO A 620 -0.75 14.14 6.16
CA PRO A 620 -1.89 13.23 6.27
C PRO A 620 -2.43 13.22 7.71
N LEU A 621 -3.75 13.15 7.85
CA LEU A 621 -4.46 13.01 9.11
C LEU A 621 -5.64 12.07 8.93
N THR A 622 -5.93 11.25 9.93
CA THR A 622 -7.09 10.35 9.90
C THR A 622 -8.06 10.72 11.00
N SER A 623 -9.35 10.76 10.69
CA SER A 623 -10.38 11.07 11.70
C SER A 623 -10.67 9.86 12.58
N LEU A 624 -11.41 10.12 13.67
CA LEU A 624 -12.08 9.08 14.45
C LEU A 624 -13.07 8.26 13.59
N VAL A 625 -13.53 7.11 14.10
CA VAL A 625 -14.45 6.18 13.40
C VAL A 625 -15.72 6.90 12.94
N ASN A 626 -16.25 7.78 13.78
CA ASN A 626 -17.42 8.59 13.50
C ASN A 626 -17.18 9.74 12.50
N GLY A 627 -15.94 9.93 12.01
CA GLY A 627 -15.57 10.99 11.08
C GLY A 627 -15.06 12.29 11.73
N ALA A 628 -14.98 12.36 13.06
CA ALA A 628 -14.55 13.58 13.75
C ALA A 628 -13.03 13.74 13.76
N LEU A 629 -12.57 14.96 13.44
CA LEU A 629 -11.24 15.46 13.78
C LEU A 629 -11.35 16.24 15.09
N SER A 630 -10.51 15.93 16.06
CA SER A 630 -10.51 16.55 17.38
C SER A 630 -9.47 17.66 17.48
N LYS A 631 -9.68 18.57 18.43
CA LYS A 631 -8.72 19.66 18.70
C LYS A 631 -7.29 19.18 18.95
N THR A 632 -7.14 18.04 19.62
CA THR A 632 -5.82 17.43 19.91
C THR A 632 -5.08 17.01 18.64
N ASP A 633 -5.81 16.64 17.58
CA ASP A 633 -5.21 16.20 16.32
C ASP A 633 -4.50 17.34 15.57
N PHE A 634 -4.87 18.59 15.86
CA PHE A 634 -4.25 19.79 15.30
C PHE A 634 -3.11 20.34 16.16
N GLY A 635 -2.92 19.84 17.39
CA GLY A 635 -1.92 20.34 18.34
C GLY A 635 -0.50 20.42 17.77
N PRO A 636 0.06 19.35 17.18
CA PRO A 636 1.39 19.37 16.57
C PRO A 636 1.55 20.34 15.40
N LEU A 637 0.44 20.82 14.82
CA LEU A 637 0.46 21.80 13.72
C LEU A 637 0.52 23.25 14.24
N ALA A 638 0.21 23.46 15.52
CA ALA A 638 0.23 24.76 16.17
C ALA A 638 1.60 25.11 16.78
N GLU A 639 2.54 24.15 16.83
CA GLU A 639 3.91 24.38 17.29
C GLU A 639 4.72 25.12 16.22
N VAL A 640 4.85 26.44 16.41
CA VAL A 640 5.57 27.33 15.50
C VAL A 640 6.60 28.19 16.27
N PRO A 641 7.65 28.70 15.60
CA PRO A 641 8.59 29.63 16.23
C PRO A 641 7.88 30.84 16.84
N LYS A 642 8.43 31.39 17.95
CA LYS A 642 7.80 32.50 18.71
C LYS A 642 7.42 33.74 17.89
N HIS A 643 8.05 33.95 16.73
CA HIS A 643 7.81 35.09 15.84
C HIS A 643 6.83 34.76 14.70
N VAL A 644 6.19 33.60 14.73
CA VAL A 644 5.22 33.15 13.74
C VAL A 644 3.92 32.79 14.43
N THR A 645 2.81 33.21 13.84
CA THR A 645 1.46 32.85 14.30
C THR A 645 0.76 32.03 13.23
N VAL A 646 0.16 30.90 13.64
CA VAL A 646 -0.78 30.11 12.82
C VAL A 646 -2.13 30.83 12.84
N THR A 647 -2.57 31.31 11.69
CA THR A 647 -3.82 32.06 11.53
C THR A 647 -4.98 31.16 11.17
N SER A 648 -4.72 30.06 10.45
CA SER A 648 -5.75 29.11 10.02
C SER A 648 -5.16 27.72 9.84
N VAL A 649 -6.01 26.70 9.95
CA VAL A 649 -5.67 25.33 9.58
C VAL A 649 -6.61 24.91 8.47
N PHE A 650 -6.06 24.50 7.33
CA PHE A 650 -6.85 23.99 6.22
C PHE A 650 -6.87 22.46 6.29
N ALA A 651 -8.06 21.86 6.23
CA ALA A 651 -8.27 20.43 6.20
C ALA A 651 -8.92 20.05 4.87
N ALA A 652 -8.24 19.22 4.09
CA ALA A 652 -8.67 18.81 2.77
C ALA A 652 -8.92 17.30 2.69
N THR A 653 -9.90 16.91 1.90
CA THR A 653 -10.24 15.51 1.62
C THR A 653 -10.77 15.38 0.19
N THR A 654 -10.97 14.17 -0.28
CA THR A 654 -11.49 13.89 -1.62
C THR A 654 -12.72 13.01 -1.56
N PHE A 655 -13.65 13.25 -2.48
CA PHE A 655 -14.79 12.39 -2.72
C PHE A 655 -14.95 12.12 -4.21
N THR A 656 -15.62 11.02 -4.55
CA THR A 656 -15.88 10.62 -5.93
C THR A 656 -17.38 10.49 -6.16
N LEU A 657 -17.81 10.98 -7.32
CA LEU A 657 -19.15 10.82 -7.86
C LEU A 657 -19.11 9.93 -9.10
N ALA A 658 -19.87 8.84 -9.08
CA ALA A 658 -19.99 7.95 -10.23
C ALA A 658 -20.78 8.59 -11.39
N LYS A 659 -21.74 9.48 -11.08
CA LYS A 659 -22.58 10.20 -12.04
C LYS A 659 -22.69 11.66 -11.61
N PRO A 660 -22.85 12.60 -12.55
CA PRO A 660 -23.17 13.98 -12.20
C PRO A 660 -24.44 14.04 -11.35
N GLY A 661 -24.46 14.90 -10.33
CA GLY A 661 -25.60 14.99 -9.43
C GLY A 661 -25.45 16.04 -8.33
N GLN A 662 -26.53 16.19 -7.57
CA GLN A 662 -26.56 17.07 -6.42
C GLN A 662 -25.86 16.41 -5.23
N VAL A 663 -24.96 17.15 -4.59
CA VAL A 663 -24.29 16.72 -3.35
C VAL A 663 -24.56 17.73 -2.26
N THR A 664 -24.96 17.23 -1.09
CA THR A 664 -25.10 18.01 0.13
C THR A 664 -23.93 17.70 1.08
N LEU A 665 -23.10 18.71 1.36
CA LEU A 665 -21.98 18.63 2.30
C LEU A 665 -22.38 19.25 3.64
N ALA A 666 -22.44 18.46 4.72
CA ALA A 666 -22.71 18.96 6.07
C ALA A 666 -21.42 19.00 6.90
N VAL A 667 -21.17 20.13 7.57
CA VAL A 667 -20.04 20.29 8.50
C VAL A 667 -20.56 20.48 9.92
N ASP A 668 -20.24 19.54 10.81
CA ASP A 668 -20.53 19.67 12.23
C ASP A 668 -19.36 20.36 12.95
N GLY A 669 -19.66 21.10 14.02
CA GLY A 669 -18.64 21.72 14.89
C GLY A 669 -18.12 23.08 14.44
N VAL A 670 -18.55 23.58 13.28
CA VAL A 670 -18.20 24.91 12.76
C VAL A 670 -19.47 25.65 12.37
N ALA A 671 -19.75 26.79 13.01
CA ALA A 671 -21.00 27.53 12.82
C ALA A 671 -21.14 28.16 11.41
N LYS A 672 -20.02 28.59 10.81
CA LYS A 672 -19.97 29.16 9.45
C LYS A 672 -18.81 28.52 8.68
N PRO A 673 -18.97 27.31 8.14
CA PRO A 673 -17.89 26.60 7.47
C PRO A 673 -17.52 27.30 6.16
N GLU A 674 -16.24 27.61 5.99
CA GLU A 674 -15.69 28.07 4.71
C GLU A 674 -15.12 26.87 3.96
N LEU A 675 -15.76 26.53 2.84
CA LEU A 675 -15.44 25.37 2.02
C LEU A 675 -15.11 25.78 0.58
N TRP A 676 -14.14 25.08 -0.01
CA TRP A 676 -13.84 25.13 -1.43
C TRP A 676 -13.94 23.73 -2.01
N VAL A 677 -14.43 23.62 -3.24
CA VAL A 677 -14.36 22.39 -4.02
C VAL A 677 -13.61 22.68 -5.31
N ASN A 678 -12.50 21.99 -5.55
CA ASN A 678 -11.62 22.19 -6.69
C ASN A 678 -11.21 23.67 -6.88
N GLY A 679 -10.93 24.39 -5.79
CA GLY A 679 -10.59 25.83 -5.80
C GLY A 679 -11.78 26.79 -5.85
N GLN A 680 -13.00 26.32 -6.08
CA GLN A 680 -14.19 27.18 -6.10
C GLN A 680 -14.83 27.25 -4.71
N LYS A 681 -14.96 28.47 -4.17
CA LYS A 681 -15.60 28.68 -2.87
C LYS A 681 -17.08 28.36 -2.95
N LEU A 682 -17.58 27.52 -2.04
CA LEU A 682 -19.00 27.19 -1.98
C LEU A 682 -19.77 28.30 -1.26
N THR A 683 -20.83 28.79 -1.90
CA THR A 683 -21.80 29.73 -1.29
C THR A 683 -22.96 29.01 -0.61
N LYS A 684 -23.26 27.78 -1.07
CA LYS A 684 -24.26 26.88 -0.49
C LYS A 684 -23.61 25.52 -0.25
N LEU A 685 -24.09 24.81 0.79
CA LEU A 685 -23.60 23.48 1.13
C LEU A 685 -24.15 22.37 0.21
N ALA A 686 -25.25 22.65 -0.50
CA ALA A 686 -25.79 21.78 -1.54
C ALA A 686 -25.51 22.37 -2.91
N ASN A 687 -24.78 21.64 -3.78
CA ASN A 687 -24.45 22.06 -5.15
C ASN A 687 -24.47 20.88 -6.13
N GLN A 688 -24.50 21.20 -7.43
CA GLN A 688 -24.37 20.24 -8.51
C GLN A 688 -22.89 20.04 -8.86
N PHE A 689 -22.46 18.79 -9.01
CA PHE A 689 -21.10 18.43 -9.40
C PHE A 689 -21.10 17.45 -10.57
N PRO A 690 -20.12 17.53 -11.48
CA PRO A 690 -19.95 16.52 -12.53
C PRO A 690 -19.53 15.18 -11.94
N ALA A 691 -19.55 14.11 -12.76
CA ALA A 691 -18.91 12.86 -12.38
C ALA A 691 -17.39 13.04 -12.28
N GLY A 692 -16.78 12.30 -11.37
CA GLY A 692 -15.32 12.32 -11.15
C GLY A 692 -14.95 12.52 -9.70
N THR A 693 -13.66 12.76 -9.48
CA THR A 693 -13.08 13.00 -8.15
C THR A 693 -12.98 14.49 -7.90
N HIS A 694 -13.42 14.90 -6.71
CA HIS A 694 -13.44 16.28 -6.26
C HIS A 694 -12.65 16.42 -4.97
N THR A 695 -11.91 17.51 -4.86
CA THR A 695 -11.17 17.88 -3.65
C THR A 695 -11.94 18.93 -2.89
N VAL A 696 -12.29 18.62 -1.64
CA VAL A 696 -12.92 19.55 -0.69
C VAL A 696 -11.84 20.09 0.22
N VAL A 697 -11.82 21.40 0.42
CA VAL A 697 -10.93 22.07 1.37
C VAL A 697 -11.78 22.86 2.35
N LEU A 698 -11.62 22.58 3.64
CA LEU A 698 -12.27 23.26 4.77
C LEU A 698 -11.25 24.14 5.49
N ARG A 699 -11.60 25.40 5.76
CA ARG A 699 -10.79 26.29 6.60
C ARG A 699 -11.28 26.26 8.05
N LEU A 700 -10.34 26.15 8.99
CA LEU A 700 -10.54 26.27 10.43
C LEU A 700 -9.75 27.46 10.95
N ASP A 701 -10.31 28.18 11.92
CA ASP A 701 -9.64 29.29 12.60
C ASP A 701 -8.50 28.74 13.49
N GLY A 702 -7.27 29.21 13.28
CA GLY A 702 -6.09 28.76 14.02
C GLY A 702 -6.09 29.21 15.48
N ALA A 703 -6.72 30.34 15.80
CA ALA A 703 -6.84 30.85 17.16
C ALA A 703 -8.02 30.20 17.93
N LYS A 704 -9.03 29.71 17.20
CA LYS A 704 -10.25 29.11 17.76
C LYS A 704 -10.58 27.78 17.10
N LEU A 705 -9.65 26.82 17.20
CA LEU A 705 -9.88 25.47 16.70
C LEU A 705 -11.08 24.82 17.40
N PRO A 706 -12.00 24.18 16.66
CA PRO A 706 -13.17 23.52 17.23
C PRO A 706 -12.75 22.30 18.05
N ASP A 707 -13.52 21.97 19.09
CA ASP A 707 -13.27 20.77 19.91
C ASP A 707 -13.39 19.48 19.08
N SER A 708 -14.33 19.48 18.13
CA SER A 708 -14.54 18.41 17.15
C SER A 708 -15.11 19.01 15.86
N VAL A 709 -14.61 18.57 14.70
CA VAL A 709 -15.16 18.92 13.39
C VAL A 709 -15.38 17.67 12.55
N ARG A 710 -16.49 17.61 11.80
CA ARG A 710 -16.84 16.44 10.97
C ARG A 710 -17.45 16.91 9.65
N LEU A 711 -17.00 16.33 8.54
CA LEU A 711 -17.61 16.53 7.23
C LEU A 711 -18.38 15.27 6.83
N LYS A 712 -19.64 15.46 6.43
CA LYS A 712 -20.59 14.38 6.12
C LYS A 712 -21.27 14.63 4.79
N SER A 713 -21.53 13.55 4.05
CA SER A 713 -22.42 13.51 2.89
C SER A 713 -22.70 12.08 2.51
N THR A 714 -23.97 11.71 2.36
CA THR A 714 -24.41 10.38 1.88
C THR A 714 -24.42 10.28 0.35
N ASP A 715 -24.27 11.41 -0.34
CA ASP A 715 -24.41 11.50 -1.80
C ASP A 715 -23.12 11.12 -2.53
N VAL A 716 -22.03 10.91 -1.78
CA VAL A 716 -20.67 10.75 -2.32
C VAL A 716 -19.98 9.53 -1.73
N SER A 717 -19.01 9.02 -2.49
CA SER A 717 -18.03 8.06 -1.97
C SER A 717 -16.78 8.81 -1.50
N TRP A 718 -16.53 8.84 -0.19
CA TRP A 718 -15.33 9.44 0.37
C TRP A 718 -14.09 8.59 0.03
N SER A 719 -12.94 9.26 -0.12
CA SER A 719 -11.67 8.58 -0.33
C SER A 719 -11.30 7.67 0.85
N LEU A 720 -10.77 6.50 0.51
CA LEU A 720 -10.22 5.51 1.43
C LEU A 720 -8.71 5.38 1.20
N ASN A 721 -7.99 4.69 2.09
CA ASN A 721 -6.52 4.51 2.01
C ASN A 721 -6.08 3.31 1.17
#